data_AF-A0A6V7EL53-F1
#
_entry.id   AF-A0A6V7EL53-F1
#
_cell.length_a   1.000
_cell.length_b   1.000
_cell.length_c   1.000
_cell.angle_alpha   90.00
_cell.angle_beta   90.00
_cell.angle_gamma   90.00
#
_symmetry.space_group_name_H-M   'P 1'
#
loop_
_entity.id
_entity.type
_entity.pdbx_description
1 polymer ?
#
loop_
_entity_poly.entity_id
_entity_poly.type
_entity_poly.pdbx_seq_one_letter_code
_entity_poly.pdbx_strand_id
1 'polypeptide(L)'
;MTEPLNMGALVAALPEKYQPIFAHPDLSDGSSRGCEDRLLLIRQCAQRLQATLGRPLRVLDLGCAQGFFSLSLAAEGHTVHGVDFLDLNVNVCKALAAENPLFAASFEHGTVEDVIARLEQDQYDLVLGLSVFHHLVHDKGILNVSELCRKLSETTSAGIFELALREEPLYWAPSLPQDPVELLSSYAFVRLLSRQETHLSAVSRPLYFTSSRFWYVDGIVGDFASWSAESHAHGRGTHLQSRRYYFGAQSFVKKMTLGVEERAEINLREFVNEVEFLSNPPPNYPAPRLIASLNDSKDLFLARSMMDGRLLSQAIDEGSAYNADEIIAQILEQLVLLERAGLYHNDVRCWNILLASEGRAVLIDYGAISTNATDCSWLEDLLFSFLITVKEILERRVVSSSPSREPALDFMTLPARYCNAFVALFGQNRSELTFAMLQQCLQQADAAPAPLPEWASIYQRLHNALLVYNARLSAVHVETEHHRVELAARGAAIEHLRNHASKDQGRVQLLEQEIAASESRCQQLEADSEKLAAWAKGLEAQAIASSHESEALAARAAELESDKAVLSARIAVLEQELEERQRARELAELLAVDVARLTEERDVARTDVLDRQRIVEQHEATNAGLQARVTAQQQQIGHLENSREQDRNRLKELQTDLSRSMQSASTAREHMRELELAVEGLEGQIDSLHASRSWRITAPLRLFTTRVLKRGSGDVARIRHVPEAHLEDVASTDGSAPTPAEAAMDKRVAAVDQLGRRIRKSNK
;
A
#
# COMPACT_ATOMS: atom_id res chain seq x y z
N MET A 1 32.38 -3.09 -34.54
CA MET A 1 33.30 -2.10 -33.96
C MET A 1 32.53 -1.40 -32.87
N THR A 2 33.00 -1.47 -31.62
CA THR A 2 32.45 -0.65 -30.53
C THR A 2 32.97 0.78 -30.71
N GLU A 3 32.11 1.78 -30.52
CA GLU A 3 32.57 3.16 -30.43
C GLU A 3 33.46 3.34 -29.19
N PRO A 4 34.54 4.15 -29.26
CA PRO A 4 35.31 4.47 -28.07
C PRO A 4 34.42 5.26 -27.09
N LEU A 5 34.32 4.78 -25.85
CA LEU A 5 33.59 5.47 -24.79
C LEU A 5 34.20 6.86 -24.59
N ASN A 6 33.39 7.91 -24.76
CA ASN A 6 33.84 9.28 -24.59
C ASN A 6 34.14 9.53 -23.10
N MET A 7 35.43 9.68 -22.76
CA MET A 7 35.90 9.90 -21.39
C MET A 7 35.18 11.08 -20.71
N GLY A 8 34.98 12.20 -21.42
CA GLY A 8 34.27 13.36 -20.90
C GLY A 8 32.80 13.07 -20.56
N ALA A 9 32.15 12.15 -21.28
CA ALA A 9 30.79 11.72 -20.98
C ALA A 9 30.73 10.75 -19.78
N LEU A 10 31.73 9.88 -19.60
CA LEU A 10 31.84 9.02 -18.43
C LEU A 10 32.12 9.85 -17.16
N VAL A 11 33.07 10.79 -17.21
CA VAL A 11 33.40 11.69 -16.09
C VAL A 11 32.23 12.59 -15.75
N ALA A 12 31.47 13.11 -16.74
CA ALA A 12 30.27 13.91 -16.51
C ALA A 12 29.07 13.11 -15.96
N ALA A 13 29.11 11.76 -16.02
CA ALA A 13 28.10 10.88 -15.44
C ALA A 13 28.40 10.48 -13.98
N LEU A 14 29.57 10.83 -13.43
CA LEU A 14 29.91 10.55 -12.04
C LEU A 14 29.01 11.36 -11.08
N PRO A 15 28.49 10.75 -10.00
CA PRO A 15 27.72 11.49 -8.98
C PRO A 15 28.61 12.41 -8.13
N GLU A 16 29.89 12.06 -7.98
CA GLU A 16 30.93 12.91 -7.39
C GLU A 16 32.27 12.63 -8.08
N LYS A 17 33.04 13.68 -8.41
CA LYS A 17 34.43 13.56 -8.87
C LYS A 17 35.37 13.64 -7.66
N TYR A 18 35.47 12.55 -6.91
CA TYR A 18 36.22 12.52 -5.64
C TYR A 18 37.74 12.74 -5.84
N GLN A 19 38.31 12.18 -6.91
CA GLN A 19 39.75 12.24 -7.26
C GLN A 19 39.98 13.03 -8.58
N PRO A 20 41.21 13.49 -8.85
CA PRO A 20 41.64 13.89 -10.20
C PRO A 20 41.52 12.74 -11.20
N ILE A 21 41.27 13.05 -12.46
CA ILE A 21 41.21 12.06 -13.55
C ILE A 21 42.62 11.81 -14.06
N PHE A 22 43.11 10.58 -13.92
CA PHE A 22 44.49 10.21 -14.27
C PHE A 22 44.83 10.61 -15.71
N ALA A 23 45.95 11.32 -15.91
CA ALA A 23 46.43 11.87 -17.19
C ALA A 23 45.52 12.90 -17.91
N HIS A 24 44.34 13.24 -17.38
CA HIS A 24 43.43 14.27 -17.92
C HIS A 24 43.28 15.45 -16.94
N PRO A 25 44.25 16.38 -16.86
CA PRO A 25 44.18 17.52 -15.93
C PRO A 25 43.00 18.45 -16.25
N ASP A 26 42.65 18.60 -17.52
CA ASP A 26 41.51 19.33 -18.05
C ASP A 26 40.15 18.71 -17.67
N LEU A 27 40.10 17.40 -17.41
CA LEU A 27 38.91 16.75 -16.81
C LEU A 27 38.96 16.73 -15.28
N SER A 28 40.07 17.11 -14.66
CA SER A 28 40.25 17.08 -13.20
C SER A 28 39.70 18.32 -12.48
N ASP A 29 39.56 19.46 -13.17
CA ASP A 29 39.06 20.73 -12.61
C ASP A 29 37.76 20.55 -11.79
N GLY A 30 37.81 20.90 -10.50
CA GLY A 30 36.69 20.70 -9.57
C GLY A 30 36.56 19.29 -9.00
N SER A 31 37.63 18.49 -8.97
CA SER A 31 37.69 17.27 -8.15
C SER A 31 37.65 17.62 -6.66
N SER A 32 36.87 16.88 -5.86
CA SER A 32 36.68 17.17 -4.44
C SER A 32 37.98 17.13 -3.62
N ARG A 33 38.98 16.32 -4.01
CA ARG A 33 40.13 16.07 -3.14
C ARG A 33 41.47 15.95 -3.88
N GLY A 34 42.45 16.75 -3.44
CA GLY A 34 43.86 16.56 -3.79
C GLY A 34 44.35 15.15 -3.40
N CYS A 35 45.17 14.56 -4.26
CA CYS A 35 45.64 13.19 -4.14
C CYS A 35 47.18 13.09 -4.15
N GLU A 36 47.86 14.18 -4.46
CA GLU A 36 49.31 14.28 -4.72
C GLU A 36 50.15 13.96 -3.49
N ASP A 37 49.84 14.56 -2.33
CA ASP A 37 50.58 14.33 -1.07
C ASP A 37 50.43 12.89 -0.57
N ARG A 38 49.22 12.33 -0.71
CA ARG A 38 48.92 10.93 -0.38
C ARG A 38 49.64 9.99 -1.34
N LEU A 39 49.61 10.31 -2.64
CA LEU A 39 50.29 9.53 -3.68
C LEU A 39 51.81 9.54 -3.48
N LEU A 40 52.41 10.67 -3.07
CA LEU A 40 53.84 10.74 -2.76
C LEU A 40 54.25 9.73 -1.66
N LEU A 41 53.50 9.68 -0.57
CA LEU A 41 53.75 8.74 0.53
C LEU A 41 53.48 7.28 0.13
N ILE A 42 52.39 7.02 -0.60
CA ILE A 42 52.05 5.69 -1.10
C ILE A 42 53.13 5.17 -2.06
N ARG A 43 53.60 6.01 -3.00
CA ARG A 43 54.71 5.68 -3.93
C ARG A 43 56.00 5.41 -3.18
N GLN A 44 56.36 6.21 -2.19
CA GLN A 44 57.54 5.95 -1.34
C GLN A 44 57.44 4.59 -0.64
N CYS A 45 56.31 4.29 0.03
CA CYS A 45 56.09 2.99 0.66
C CYS A 45 56.15 1.82 -0.35
N ALA A 46 55.52 1.97 -1.52
CA ALA A 46 55.50 0.95 -2.57
C ALA A 46 56.89 0.70 -3.16
N GLN A 47 57.67 1.75 -3.44
CA GLN A 47 59.05 1.65 -3.92
C GLN A 47 59.98 0.97 -2.91
N ARG A 48 59.81 1.24 -1.60
CA ARG A 48 60.57 0.54 -0.55
C ARG A 48 60.18 -0.94 -0.45
N LEU A 49 58.88 -1.26 -0.43
CA LEU A 49 58.40 -2.65 -0.45
C LEU A 49 58.88 -3.41 -1.71
N GLN A 50 58.87 -2.78 -2.88
CA GLN A 50 59.42 -3.35 -4.13
C GLN A 50 60.92 -3.65 -3.98
N ALA A 51 61.70 -2.75 -3.37
CA ALA A 51 63.12 -2.97 -3.14
C ALA A 51 63.38 -4.13 -2.16
N THR A 52 62.58 -4.26 -1.09
CA THR A 52 62.68 -5.37 -0.13
C THR A 52 62.21 -6.72 -0.72
N LEU A 53 61.19 -6.72 -1.60
CA LEU A 53 60.66 -7.93 -2.24
C LEU A 53 61.39 -8.33 -3.53
N GLY A 54 62.26 -7.46 -4.08
CA GLY A 54 63.03 -7.72 -5.30
C GLY A 54 62.22 -7.77 -6.60
N ARG A 55 60.95 -7.36 -6.59
CA ARG A 55 60.03 -7.39 -7.74
C ARG A 55 58.90 -6.35 -7.59
N PRO A 56 58.21 -5.98 -8.70
CA PRO A 56 57.00 -5.17 -8.62
C PRO A 56 55.92 -5.77 -7.72
N LEU A 57 55.13 -4.88 -7.13
CA LEU A 57 54.05 -5.23 -6.22
C LEU A 57 52.80 -5.67 -6.96
N ARG A 58 52.01 -6.52 -6.31
CA ARG A 58 50.60 -6.75 -6.58
C ARG A 58 49.80 -5.93 -5.57
N VAL A 59 49.04 -4.95 -6.05
CA VAL A 59 48.34 -3.97 -5.22
C VAL A 59 46.83 -4.18 -5.33
N LEU A 60 46.15 -4.14 -4.19
CA LEU A 60 44.69 -4.10 -4.10
C LEU A 60 44.26 -2.70 -3.65
N ASP A 61 43.37 -2.03 -4.39
CA ASP A 61 42.89 -0.69 -4.08
C ASP A 61 41.39 -0.75 -3.74
N LEU A 62 41.06 -0.69 -2.44
CA LEU A 62 39.71 -0.88 -1.90
C LEU A 62 38.99 0.48 -1.82
N GLY A 63 37.89 0.62 -2.57
CA GLY A 63 37.23 1.91 -2.76
C GLY A 63 38.04 2.81 -3.69
N CYS A 64 38.48 2.28 -4.83
CA CYS A 64 39.43 2.97 -5.70
C CYS A 64 38.88 4.28 -6.33
N ALA A 65 37.57 4.52 -6.27
CA ALA A 65 36.86 5.61 -6.92
C ALA A 65 37.28 5.76 -8.39
N GLN A 66 37.79 6.91 -8.82
CA GLN A 66 38.21 7.16 -10.22
C GLN A 66 39.61 6.58 -10.56
N GLY A 67 40.20 5.76 -9.67
CA GLY A 67 41.36 4.93 -9.97
C GLY A 67 42.70 5.66 -10.00
N PHE A 68 42.78 6.89 -9.50
CA PHE A 68 43.98 7.74 -9.57
C PHE A 68 45.21 7.08 -8.93
N PHE A 69 45.07 6.51 -7.72
CA PHE A 69 46.14 5.80 -7.03
C PHE A 69 46.50 4.50 -7.76
N SER A 70 45.49 3.71 -8.14
CA SER A 70 45.67 2.48 -8.91
C SER A 70 46.48 2.68 -10.20
N LEU A 71 46.08 3.63 -11.05
CA LEU A 71 46.73 3.91 -12.33
C LEU A 71 48.13 4.50 -12.12
N SER A 72 48.33 5.34 -11.10
CA SER A 72 49.65 5.90 -10.75
C SER A 72 50.64 4.84 -10.29
N LEU A 73 50.20 3.79 -9.61
CA LEU A 73 51.06 2.66 -9.23
C LEU A 73 51.27 1.69 -10.40
N ALA A 74 50.26 1.47 -11.24
CA ALA A 74 50.43 0.68 -12.46
C ALA A 74 51.40 1.33 -13.47
N ALA A 75 51.47 2.67 -13.48
CA ALA A 75 52.47 3.43 -14.24
C ALA A 75 53.93 3.22 -13.75
N GLU A 76 54.14 2.75 -12.51
CA GLU A 76 55.46 2.29 -12.02
C GLU A 76 55.71 0.79 -12.29
N GLY A 77 54.85 0.13 -13.07
CA GLY A 77 54.98 -1.28 -13.43
C GLY A 77 54.49 -2.26 -12.36
N HIS A 78 53.79 -1.78 -11.32
CA HIS A 78 53.07 -2.66 -10.40
C HIS A 78 51.84 -3.28 -11.08
N THR A 79 51.43 -4.47 -10.63
CA THR A 79 50.13 -5.05 -11.01
C THR A 79 49.09 -4.56 -10.02
N VAL A 80 47.97 -4.03 -10.50
CA VAL A 80 46.95 -3.41 -9.64
C VAL A 80 45.55 -3.93 -9.93
N HIS A 81 44.80 -4.18 -8.87
CA HIS A 81 43.39 -4.50 -8.90
C HIS A 81 42.62 -3.48 -8.06
N GLY A 82 41.85 -2.60 -8.70
CA GLY A 82 40.98 -1.64 -8.03
C GLY A 82 39.55 -2.15 -7.95
N VAL A 83 38.90 -1.95 -6.81
CA VAL A 83 37.49 -2.32 -6.64
C VAL A 83 36.71 -1.15 -6.05
N ASP A 84 35.54 -0.90 -6.63
CA ASP A 84 34.61 0.13 -6.17
C ASP A 84 33.17 -0.39 -6.25
N PHE A 85 32.30 0.09 -5.35
CA PHE A 85 30.90 -0.34 -5.31
C PHE A 85 30.01 0.38 -6.34
N LEU A 86 30.52 1.44 -6.99
CA LEU A 86 29.79 2.21 -7.97
C LEU A 86 30.30 1.89 -9.39
N ASP A 87 29.49 1.21 -10.19
CA ASP A 87 29.88 0.85 -11.57
C ASP A 87 30.28 2.06 -12.45
N LEU A 88 29.76 3.26 -12.17
CA LEU A 88 30.18 4.51 -12.85
C LEU A 88 31.66 4.85 -12.60
N ASN A 89 32.15 4.68 -11.36
CA ASN A 89 33.57 4.81 -11.03
C ASN A 89 34.40 3.77 -11.79
N VAL A 90 33.95 2.52 -11.74
CA VAL A 90 34.63 1.37 -12.35
C VAL A 90 34.69 1.52 -13.88
N ASN A 91 33.66 2.08 -14.52
CA ASN A 91 33.64 2.32 -15.97
C ASN A 91 34.59 3.44 -16.40
N VAL A 92 34.77 4.50 -15.59
CA VAL A 92 35.85 5.49 -15.79
C VAL A 92 37.22 4.81 -15.66
N CYS A 93 37.44 3.99 -14.62
CA CYS A 93 38.71 3.29 -14.41
C CYS A 93 39.06 2.32 -15.57
N LYS A 94 38.07 1.57 -16.07
CA LYS A 94 38.21 0.68 -17.24
C LYS A 94 38.56 1.46 -18.51
N ALA A 95 37.98 2.64 -18.72
CA ALA A 95 38.31 3.49 -19.86
C ALA A 95 39.75 4.05 -19.75
N LEU A 96 40.15 4.55 -18.57
CA LEU A 96 41.51 5.05 -18.33
C LEU A 96 42.58 3.94 -18.47
N ALA A 97 42.26 2.71 -18.06
CA ALA A 97 43.11 1.54 -18.30
C ALA A 97 43.23 1.20 -19.81
N ALA A 98 42.14 1.33 -20.58
CA ALA A 98 42.14 1.08 -22.01
C ALA A 98 42.94 2.14 -22.80
N GLU A 99 43.01 3.38 -22.31
CA GLU A 99 43.89 4.42 -22.84
C GLU A 99 45.37 4.16 -22.51
N ASN A 100 45.66 3.39 -21.46
CA ASN A 100 47.01 3.06 -20.99
C ASN A 100 47.29 1.54 -21.06
N PRO A 101 47.22 0.90 -22.24
CA PRO A 101 47.20 -0.57 -22.40
C PRO A 101 48.52 -1.29 -22.04
N LEU A 102 49.54 -0.57 -21.60
CA LEU A 102 50.78 -1.13 -21.04
C LEU A 102 50.71 -1.30 -19.51
N PHE A 103 49.71 -0.73 -18.84
CA PHE A 103 49.54 -0.81 -17.40
C PHE A 103 48.90 -2.14 -17.02
N ALA A 104 49.46 -2.82 -16.02
CA ALA A 104 48.90 -4.04 -15.44
C ALA A 104 47.76 -3.72 -14.45
N ALA A 105 46.80 -2.89 -14.87
CA ALA A 105 45.67 -2.42 -14.08
C ALA A 105 44.38 -3.17 -14.46
N SER A 106 43.59 -3.55 -13.46
CA SER A 106 42.29 -4.22 -13.61
C SER A 106 41.28 -3.64 -12.62
N PHE A 107 40.00 -3.60 -12.99
CA PHE A 107 38.96 -2.92 -12.19
C PHE A 107 37.67 -3.74 -12.13
N GLU A 108 37.19 -3.98 -10.91
CA GLU A 108 35.97 -4.72 -10.62
C GLU A 108 34.89 -3.83 -9.96
N HIS A 109 33.63 -4.17 -10.19
CA HIS A 109 32.48 -3.61 -9.47
C HIS A 109 32.05 -4.62 -8.41
N GLY A 110 32.17 -4.24 -7.13
CA GLY A 110 31.89 -5.12 -6.00
C GLY A 110 32.05 -4.41 -4.65
N THR A 111 31.61 -5.05 -3.56
CA THR A 111 31.78 -4.51 -2.20
C THR A 111 33.18 -4.80 -1.66
N VAL A 112 33.66 -3.98 -0.73
CA VAL A 112 34.95 -4.20 -0.06
C VAL A 112 34.91 -5.49 0.78
N GLU A 113 33.76 -5.78 1.39
CA GLU A 113 33.51 -6.99 2.17
C GLU A 113 33.61 -8.26 1.31
N ASP A 114 32.96 -8.31 0.15
CA ASP A 114 33.00 -9.46 -0.76
C ASP A 114 34.40 -9.69 -1.36
N VAL A 115 35.19 -8.62 -1.55
CA VAL A 115 36.59 -8.70 -1.98
C VAL A 115 37.42 -9.34 -0.87
N ILE A 116 37.37 -8.78 0.34
CA ILE A 116 38.13 -9.28 1.49
C ILE A 116 37.73 -10.74 1.79
N ALA A 117 36.44 -11.07 1.74
CA ALA A 117 35.93 -12.42 1.95
C ALA A 117 36.58 -13.46 1.01
N ARG A 118 36.81 -13.13 -0.26
CA ARG A 118 37.42 -14.03 -1.25
C ARG A 118 38.95 -13.98 -1.37
N LEU A 119 39.65 -13.09 -0.64
CA LEU A 119 41.12 -13.02 -0.69
C LEU A 119 41.79 -14.35 -0.34
N GLU A 120 42.76 -14.72 -1.16
CA GLU A 120 43.66 -15.85 -0.94
C GLU A 120 44.96 -15.41 -0.24
N GLN A 121 45.65 -16.36 0.39
CA GLN A 121 46.92 -16.12 1.06
C GLN A 121 47.98 -15.65 0.05
N ASP A 122 48.66 -14.54 0.37
CA ASP A 122 49.72 -13.97 -0.47
C ASP A 122 49.29 -13.62 -1.90
N GLN A 123 48.00 -13.33 -2.12
CA GLN A 123 47.48 -12.85 -3.40
C GLN A 123 47.97 -11.43 -3.72
N TYR A 124 48.03 -10.55 -2.71
CA TYR A 124 48.45 -9.16 -2.82
C TYR A 124 49.58 -8.82 -1.83
N ASP A 125 50.49 -7.96 -2.26
CA ASP A 125 51.64 -7.51 -1.48
C ASP A 125 51.33 -6.22 -0.71
N LEU A 126 50.50 -5.35 -1.30
CA LEU A 126 50.08 -4.07 -0.71
C LEU A 126 48.57 -3.89 -0.88
N VAL A 127 47.91 -3.41 0.17
CA VAL A 127 46.49 -3.02 0.16
C VAL A 127 46.38 -1.52 0.41
N LEU A 128 45.59 -0.81 -0.39
CA LEU A 128 45.17 0.56 -0.13
C LEU A 128 43.73 0.55 0.40
N GLY A 129 43.50 1.26 1.50
CA GLY A 129 42.19 1.42 2.13
C GLY A 129 41.94 2.88 2.47
N LEU A 130 41.76 3.71 1.44
CA LEU A 130 41.88 5.16 1.55
C LEU A 130 40.51 5.82 1.74
N SER A 131 40.19 6.23 2.97
CA SER A 131 38.92 6.88 3.30
C SER A 131 37.66 6.04 3.00
N VAL A 132 37.75 4.71 2.85
CA VAL A 132 36.60 3.84 2.57
C VAL A 132 36.00 3.19 3.83
N PHE A 133 36.84 2.73 4.76
CA PHE A 133 36.45 1.86 5.89
C PHE A 133 35.39 2.46 6.82
N HIS A 134 35.30 3.80 6.89
CA HIS A 134 34.34 4.50 7.74
C HIS A 134 32.87 4.31 7.33
N HIS A 135 32.59 4.08 6.04
CA HIS A 135 31.25 3.71 5.57
C HIS A 135 30.85 2.31 6.09
N LEU A 136 31.77 1.35 6.01
CA LEU A 136 31.57 -0.01 6.52
C LEU A 136 31.38 -0.01 8.04
N VAL A 137 32.08 0.84 8.79
CA VAL A 137 31.89 0.95 10.26
C VAL A 137 30.51 1.51 10.60
N HIS A 138 30.00 2.46 9.81
CA HIS A 138 28.66 3.03 10.03
C HIS A 138 27.53 2.00 9.75
N ASP A 139 27.67 1.18 8.70
CA ASP A 139 26.66 0.21 8.27
C ASP A 139 26.77 -1.16 8.98
N LYS A 140 27.99 -1.68 9.17
CA LYS A 140 28.25 -3.02 9.77
C LYS A 140 28.72 -2.98 11.23
N GLY A 141 29.12 -1.82 11.75
CA GLY A 141 29.69 -1.68 13.09
C GLY A 141 31.16 -2.08 13.20
N ILE A 142 31.84 -1.56 14.23
CA ILE A 142 33.30 -1.64 14.44
C ILE A 142 33.83 -3.08 14.40
N LEU A 143 33.18 -4.02 15.10
CA LEU A 143 33.67 -5.40 15.24
C LEU A 143 33.78 -6.14 13.90
N ASN A 144 32.79 -5.98 13.01
CA ASN A 144 32.81 -6.61 11.69
C ASN A 144 33.94 -6.04 10.82
N VAL A 145 34.23 -4.74 10.94
CA VAL A 145 35.31 -4.09 10.19
C VAL A 145 36.69 -4.46 10.74
N SER A 146 36.85 -4.59 12.07
CA SER A 146 38.08 -5.12 12.67
C SER A 146 38.38 -6.55 12.22
N GLU A 147 37.35 -7.38 11.99
CA GLU A 147 37.50 -8.75 11.46
C GLU A 147 37.93 -8.76 9.98
N LEU A 148 37.43 -7.83 9.16
CA LEU A 148 37.93 -7.61 7.80
C LEU A 148 39.41 -7.17 7.81
N CYS A 149 39.79 -6.25 8.70
CA CYS A 149 41.17 -5.84 8.92
C CYS A 149 42.06 -7.00 9.41
N ARG A 150 41.54 -7.90 10.26
CA ARG A 150 42.23 -9.12 10.69
C ARG A 150 42.57 -10.00 9.49
N LYS A 151 41.58 -10.32 8.64
CA LYS A 151 41.84 -11.13 7.43
C LYS A 151 42.86 -10.47 6.49
N LEU A 152 42.81 -9.14 6.31
CA LEU A 152 43.81 -8.40 5.54
C LEU A 152 45.22 -8.51 6.14
N SER A 153 45.35 -8.44 7.47
CA SER A 153 46.62 -8.56 8.20
C SER A 153 47.25 -9.96 8.16
N GLU A 154 46.47 -10.99 7.83
CA GLU A 154 46.93 -12.37 7.66
C GLU A 154 47.27 -12.69 6.20
N THR A 155 46.40 -12.30 5.27
CA THR A 155 46.48 -12.66 3.85
C THR A 155 47.44 -11.80 3.02
N THR A 156 47.75 -10.58 3.43
CA THR A 156 48.58 -9.65 2.65
C THR A 156 49.85 -9.23 3.38
N SER A 157 50.84 -8.70 2.64
CA SER A 157 52.14 -8.34 3.22
C SER A 157 52.15 -6.97 3.90
N ALA A 158 51.48 -5.95 3.36
CA ALA A 158 51.36 -4.62 3.96
C ALA A 158 50.06 -3.92 3.55
N GLY A 159 49.65 -2.91 4.33
CA GLY A 159 48.51 -2.06 4.03
C GLY A 159 48.80 -0.59 4.29
N ILE A 160 48.14 0.29 3.54
CA ILE A 160 48.10 1.74 3.76
C ILE A 160 46.64 2.16 3.91
N PHE A 161 46.28 2.60 5.11
CA PHE A 161 44.90 2.91 5.49
C PHE A 161 44.76 4.39 5.85
N GLU A 162 43.80 5.07 5.24
CA GLU A 162 43.41 6.41 5.63
C GLU A 162 42.06 6.33 6.34
N LEU A 163 42.04 6.64 7.63
CA LEU A 163 40.86 6.41 8.47
C LEU A 163 40.19 7.74 8.83
N ALA A 164 38.87 7.77 8.71
CA ALA A 164 38.07 8.89 9.18
C ALA A 164 38.03 8.94 10.72
N LEU A 165 37.72 10.11 11.27
CA LEU A 165 37.74 10.35 12.71
C LEU A 165 36.34 10.59 13.29
N ARG A 166 36.15 10.15 14.54
CA ARG A 166 34.90 10.32 15.32
C ARG A 166 34.57 11.80 15.57
N GLU A 167 35.59 12.65 15.52
CA GLU A 167 35.55 14.09 15.68
C GLU A 167 35.13 14.86 14.41
N GLU A 168 34.97 14.18 13.26
CA GLU A 168 34.48 14.82 12.03
C GLU A 168 33.00 15.25 12.17
N PRO A 169 32.59 16.44 11.66
CA PRO A 169 31.25 17.00 11.87
C PRO A 169 30.21 16.39 10.91
N LEU A 170 30.15 15.06 10.84
CA LEU A 170 29.40 14.30 9.82
C LEU A 170 28.53 13.21 10.48
N TYR A 171 27.39 12.90 9.86
CA TYR A 171 26.33 12.07 10.48
C TYR A 171 26.79 10.64 10.87
N TRP A 172 27.79 10.10 10.17
CA TRP A 172 28.36 8.77 10.44
C TRP A 172 29.48 8.77 11.49
N ALA A 173 30.05 9.93 11.83
CA ALA A 173 31.21 10.01 12.73
C ALA A 173 30.93 9.46 14.15
N PRO A 174 29.73 9.63 14.75
CA PRO A 174 29.38 9.00 16.02
C PRO A 174 29.37 7.46 16.04
N SER A 175 29.45 6.79 14.88
CA SER A 175 29.59 5.33 14.78
C SER A 175 31.04 4.83 14.86
N LEU A 176 32.04 5.72 14.74
CA LEU A 176 33.45 5.36 14.65
C LEU A 176 34.09 5.08 16.03
N PRO A 177 35.18 4.28 16.09
CA PRO A 177 35.96 4.06 17.33
C PRO A 177 36.56 5.36 17.90
N GLN A 178 37.07 5.32 19.13
CA GLN A 178 37.62 6.51 19.78
C GLN A 178 39.10 6.75 19.45
N ASP A 179 39.87 5.69 19.15
CA ASP A 179 41.10 5.80 18.35
C ASP A 179 40.97 4.94 17.08
N PRO A 180 41.16 5.48 15.86
CA PRO A 180 41.06 4.70 14.62
C PRO A 180 42.05 3.53 14.55
N VAL A 181 43.12 3.52 15.35
CA VAL A 181 44.06 2.39 15.46
C VAL A 181 43.37 1.12 16.01
N GLU A 182 42.23 1.23 16.69
CA GLU A 182 41.42 0.07 17.12
C GLU A 182 41.10 -0.89 15.94
N LEU A 183 40.77 -0.35 14.77
CA LEU A 183 40.49 -1.11 13.54
C LEU A 183 41.74 -1.82 12.97
N LEU A 184 42.93 -1.33 13.31
CA LEU A 184 44.22 -1.82 12.82
C LEU A 184 44.96 -2.67 13.86
N SER A 185 44.32 -2.94 15.01
CA SER A 185 44.91 -3.64 16.16
C SER A 185 45.44 -5.05 15.86
N SER A 186 44.90 -5.72 14.83
CA SER A 186 45.35 -7.05 14.36
C SER A 186 46.72 -7.02 13.68
N TYR A 187 47.19 -5.87 13.19
CA TYR A 187 48.52 -5.75 12.59
C TYR A 187 49.60 -5.67 13.67
N ALA A 188 50.65 -6.47 13.51
CA ALA A 188 51.80 -6.48 14.42
C ALA A 188 52.53 -5.12 14.43
N PHE A 189 52.80 -4.55 13.26
CA PHE A 189 53.38 -3.22 13.08
C PHE A 189 52.33 -2.24 12.57
N VAL A 190 52.16 -1.12 13.27
CA VAL A 190 51.32 0.02 12.89
C VAL A 190 52.11 1.31 13.14
N ARG A 191 52.14 2.19 12.14
CA ARG A 191 52.77 3.51 12.22
C ARG A 191 51.93 4.56 11.49
N LEU A 192 51.80 5.75 12.08
CA LEU A 192 51.28 6.94 11.41
C LEU A 192 52.32 7.45 10.38
N LEU A 193 51.92 7.63 9.11
CA LEU A 193 52.77 8.24 8.08
C LEU A 193 52.59 9.75 8.02
N SER A 194 51.35 10.22 8.20
CA SER A 194 50.97 11.64 8.13
C SER A 194 49.54 11.84 8.64
N ARG A 195 49.13 13.10 8.81
CA ARG A 195 47.72 13.50 8.81
C ARG A 195 47.42 14.22 7.49
N GLN A 196 46.25 13.94 6.94
CA GLN A 196 45.81 14.36 5.61
C GLN A 196 44.58 15.24 5.74
N GLU A 197 44.60 16.40 5.10
CA GLU A 197 43.46 17.33 5.11
C GLU A 197 42.26 16.75 4.32
N THR A 198 41.08 17.30 4.59
CA THR A 198 39.83 16.93 3.91
C THR A 198 39.10 18.19 3.43
N HIS A 199 38.33 18.07 2.35
CA HIS A 199 37.40 19.12 1.92
C HIS A 199 36.14 19.19 2.82
N LEU A 200 35.97 18.23 3.74
CA LEU A 200 34.77 18.08 4.56
C LEU A 200 34.87 18.87 5.88
N SER A 201 36.06 18.93 6.49
CA SER A 201 36.31 19.67 7.72
C SER A 201 37.80 19.89 7.97
N ALA A 202 38.12 20.76 8.94
CA ALA A 202 39.47 20.98 9.44
C ALA A 202 40.07 19.76 10.19
N VAL A 203 39.30 18.70 10.43
CA VAL A 203 39.78 17.47 11.07
C VAL A 203 40.58 16.64 10.06
N SER A 204 41.90 16.58 10.26
CA SER A 204 42.82 15.88 9.36
C SER A 204 42.94 14.38 9.68
N ARG A 205 42.59 13.55 8.70
CA ARG A 205 42.55 12.08 8.80
C ARG A 205 43.94 11.47 8.89
N PRO A 206 44.22 10.55 9.82
CA PRO A 206 45.50 9.85 9.84
C PRO A 206 45.64 8.85 8.68
N LEU A 207 46.81 8.87 8.04
CA LEU A 207 47.27 7.88 7.07
C LEU A 207 48.25 6.93 7.77
N TYR A 208 47.92 5.64 7.88
CA TYR A 208 48.74 4.63 8.54
C TYR A 208 49.43 3.70 7.54
N PHE A 209 50.67 3.30 7.84
CA PHE A 209 51.28 2.08 7.32
C PHE A 209 51.06 0.95 8.33
N THR A 210 50.65 -0.22 7.85
CA THR A 210 50.44 -1.42 8.67
C THR A 210 51.03 -2.66 8.02
N SER A 211 51.55 -3.60 8.82
CA SER A 211 51.99 -4.90 8.32
C SER A 211 52.14 -5.91 9.47
N SER A 212 52.02 -7.19 9.13
CA SER A 212 52.34 -8.32 10.01
C SER A 212 53.72 -8.94 9.73
N ARG A 213 54.52 -8.32 8.83
CA ARG A 213 55.77 -8.88 8.29
C ARG A 213 56.88 -7.86 8.05
N PHE A 214 56.54 -6.58 7.91
CA PHE A 214 57.47 -5.50 7.54
C PHE A 214 57.35 -4.30 8.50
N TRP A 215 58.47 -3.72 8.88
CA TRP A 215 58.51 -2.45 9.61
C TRP A 215 58.81 -1.29 8.64
N TYR A 216 58.34 -0.08 8.97
CA TYR A 216 58.58 1.15 8.18
C TYR A 216 59.08 2.28 9.08
N VAL A 217 60.40 2.53 9.11
CA VAL A 217 61.04 3.50 10.02
C VAL A 217 61.95 4.42 9.21
N ASP A 218 61.77 5.73 9.37
CA ASP A 218 62.53 6.80 8.66
C ASP A 218 62.71 6.57 7.15
N GLY A 219 61.64 6.13 6.48
CA GLY A 219 61.65 5.85 5.04
C GLY A 219 62.44 4.59 4.64
N ILE A 220 62.84 3.74 5.58
CA ILE A 220 63.44 2.42 5.36
C ILE A 220 62.41 1.32 5.69
N VAL A 221 62.43 0.24 4.92
CA VAL A 221 61.65 -0.98 5.14
C VAL A 221 62.57 -2.17 5.35
N GLY A 222 62.23 -3.02 6.32
CA GLY A 222 62.84 -4.33 6.53
C GLY A 222 61.82 -5.35 7.04
N ASP A 223 62.16 -6.62 6.96
CA ASP A 223 61.37 -7.74 7.45
C ASP A 223 61.40 -7.89 8.98
N PHE A 224 60.39 -8.56 9.52
CA PHE A 224 60.47 -9.28 10.79
C PHE A 224 59.76 -10.64 10.70
N ALA A 225 60.34 -11.66 11.33
CA ALA A 225 59.78 -13.00 11.42
C ALA A 225 58.94 -13.21 12.68
N SER A 226 59.18 -12.43 13.74
CA SER A 226 58.41 -12.44 14.98
C SER A 226 58.39 -11.08 15.67
N TRP A 227 57.51 -10.92 16.65
CA TRP A 227 57.45 -9.72 17.50
C TRP A 227 56.98 -10.07 18.93
N SER A 228 57.20 -9.16 19.87
CA SER A 228 56.80 -9.27 21.28
C SER A 228 56.36 -7.91 21.84
N ALA A 229 55.45 -7.92 22.83
CA ALA A 229 55.13 -6.76 23.67
C ALA A 229 55.99 -6.68 24.95
N GLU A 230 56.63 -7.79 25.34
CA GLU A 230 57.53 -7.90 26.49
C GLU A 230 58.99 -7.90 26.04
N SER A 231 59.88 -7.30 26.83
CA SER A 231 61.34 -7.24 26.58
C SER A 231 62.03 -8.61 26.72
N HIS A 232 61.63 -9.38 27.73
CA HIS A 232 62.19 -10.67 28.11
C HIS A 232 61.21 -11.43 29.02
N ALA A 233 61.43 -12.73 29.26
CA ALA A 233 60.50 -13.57 30.06
C ALA A 233 60.21 -13.04 31.48
N HIS A 234 61.16 -12.34 32.11
CA HIS A 234 60.96 -11.70 33.42
C HIS A 234 60.28 -10.31 33.35
N GLY A 235 59.85 -9.86 32.16
CA GLY A 235 59.33 -8.50 31.92
C GLY A 235 58.02 -8.21 32.65
N ARG A 236 57.14 -9.21 32.72
CA ARG A 236 55.90 -9.24 33.53
C ARG A 236 55.06 -7.95 33.44
N GLY A 237 54.99 -7.30 32.28
CA GLY A 237 54.18 -6.09 32.08
C GLY A 237 54.75 -4.80 32.67
N THR A 238 56.03 -4.78 33.10
CA THR A 238 56.73 -3.60 33.68
C THR A 238 56.80 -2.37 32.76
N HIS A 239 56.35 -2.49 31.50
CA HIS A 239 56.25 -1.39 30.54
C HIS A 239 54.80 -1.01 30.19
N LEU A 240 53.78 -1.57 30.85
CA LEU A 240 52.35 -1.29 30.60
C LEU A 240 51.94 -1.46 29.12
N GLN A 241 52.51 -2.45 28.43
CA GLN A 241 52.37 -2.68 26.99
C GLN A 241 52.78 -1.48 26.09
N SER A 242 53.44 -0.45 26.63
CA SER A 242 53.88 0.75 25.89
C SER A 242 55.02 0.50 24.90
N ARG A 243 55.45 -0.76 24.69
CA ARG A 243 56.58 -1.15 23.84
C ARG A 243 56.22 -2.35 22.96
N ARG A 244 56.82 -2.42 21.77
CA ARG A 244 56.84 -3.60 20.90
C ARG A 244 58.24 -3.80 20.32
N TYR A 245 58.67 -5.05 20.25
CA TYR A 245 59.98 -5.48 19.78
C TYR A 245 59.79 -6.39 18.57
N TYR A 246 60.46 -6.11 17.46
CA TYR A 246 60.35 -6.87 16.20
C TYR A 246 61.70 -7.47 15.84
N PHE A 247 61.69 -8.75 15.43
CA PHE A 247 62.89 -9.56 15.21
C PHE A 247 62.89 -10.06 13.75
N GLY A 248 63.76 -9.50 12.91
CA GLY A 248 64.01 -9.96 11.54
C GLY A 248 65.38 -10.60 11.39
N ALA A 249 65.67 -11.16 10.21
CA ALA A 249 66.92 -11.90 9.99
C ALA A 249 68.18 -11.00 10.04
N GLN A 250 68.04 -9.71 9.72
CA GLN A 250 69.14 -8.74 9.71
C GLN A 250 68.88 -7.51 10.60
N SER A 251 67.67 -7.35 11.12
CA SER A 251 67.24 -6.15 11.84
C SER A 251 66.47 -6.46 13.11
N PHE A 252 66.64 -5.58 14.10
CA PHE A 252 65.83 -5.53 15.32
C PHE A 252 65.22 -4.13 15.43
N VAL A 253 63.92 -4.06 15.73
CA VAL A 253 63.21 -2.79 15.89
C VAL A 253 62.54 -2.71 17.26
N LYS A 254 62.79 -1.59 17.97
CA LYS A 254 62.17 -1.23 19.24
C LYS A 254 61.19 -0.08 18.98
N LYS A 255 59.89 -0.35 19.05
CA LYS A 255 58.82 0.66 19.08
C LYS A 255 58.47 0.96 20.53
N MET A 256 58.33 2.24 20.88
CA MET A 256 57.89 2.70 22.20
C MET A 256 56.84 3.80 22.02
N THR A 257 55.70 3.74 22.69
CA THR A 257 54.67 4.78 22.58
C THR A 257 54.82 5.84 23.66
N LEU A 258 54.40 7.06 23.33
CA LEU A 258 54.26 8.20 24.24
C LEU A 258 52.82 8.39 24.70
N GLY A 259 51.86 7.59 24.20
CA GLY A 259 50.45 7.63 24.60
C GLY A 259 50.13 7.02 25.98
N VAL A 260 51.13 6.57 26.74
CA VAL A 260 50.99 6.07 28.11
C VAL A 260 51.73 7.05 29.04
N GLU A 261 50.98 7.87 29.78
CA GLU A 261 51.52 9.03 30.48
C GLU A 261 52.61 8.66 31.50
N GLU A 262 52.44 7.57 32.27
CA GLU A 262 53.42 7.13 33.29
C GLU A 262 54.72 6.55 32.67
N ARG A 263 54.74 6.35 31.35
CA ARG A 263 55.90 5.80 30.61
C ARG A 263 56.46 6.75 29.57
N ALA A 264 55.78 7.82 29.19
CA ALA A 264 56.16 8.70 28.07
C ALA A 264 57.57 9.30 28.24
N GLU A 265 57.85 9.96 29.37
CA GLU A 265 59.17 10.56 29.64
C GLU A 265 60.29 9.51 29.67
N ILE A 266 60.02 8.34 30.25
CA ILE A 266 60.99 7.25 30.40
C ILE A 266 61.30 6.62 29.03
N ASN A 267 60.27 6.38 28.21
CA ASN A 267 60.39 5.89 26.85
C ASN A 267 61.16 6.89 25.97
N LEU A 268 60.91 8.21 26.10
CA LEU A 268 61.64 9.25 25.39
C LEU A 268 63.12 9.31 25.81
N ARG A 269 63.41 9.26 27.11
CA ARG A 269 64.79 9.31 27.62
C ARG A 269 65.60 8.09 27.19
N GLU A 270 65.06 6.87 27.34
CA GLU A 270 65.74 5.65 26.88
C GLU A 270 65.96 5.65 25.36
N PHE A 271 64.99 6.16 24.57
CA PHE A 271 65.16 6.31 23.12
C PHE A 271 66.29 7.28 22.76
N VAL A 272 66.35 8.46 23.38
CA VAL A 272 67.42 9.46 23.12
C VAL A 272 68.78 8.88 23.49
N ASN A 273 68.91 8.26 24.67
CA ASN A 273 70.14 7.58 25.10
C ASN A 273 70.59 6.51 24.10
N GLU A 274 69.66 5.65 23.65
CA GLU A 274 69.98 4.54 22.73
C GLU A 274 70.36 5.05 21.33
N VAL A 275 69.72 6.11 20.83
CA VAL A 275 70.08 6.75 19.56
C VAL A 275 71.45 7.44 19.65
N GLU A 276 71.71 8.21 20.71
CA GLU A 276 73.00 8.90 20.91
C GLU A 276 74.16 7.89 21.01
N PHE A 277 73.99 6.85 21.83
CA PHE A 277 74.99 5.80 21.99
C PHE A 277 75.27 5.03 20.69
N LEU A 278 74.22 4.59 19.97
CA LEU A 278 74.39 3.81 18.74
C LEU A 278 74.83 4.66 17.53
N SER A 279 74.75 6.00 17.63
CA SER A 279 75.29 6.91 16.61
C SER A 279 76.80 7.11 16.73
N ASN A 280 77.37 7.04 17.94
CA ASN A 280 78.80 7.22 18.19
C ASN A 280 79.30 6.37 19.38
N PRO A 281 79.30 5.03 19.26
CA PRO A 281 79.72 4.14 20.35
C PRO A 281 81.23 4.24 20.62
N PRO A 282 81.70 4.00 21.85
CA PRO A 282 83.13 4.06 22.18
C PRO A 282 84.00 3.13 21.31
N PRO A 283 85.24 3.52 20.97
CA PRO A 283 86.12 2.71 20.14
C PRO A 283 86.33 1.29 20.68
N ASN A 284 86.16 0.30 19.80
CA ASN A 284 86.19 -1.15 20.08
C ASN A 284 85.03 -1.69 20.94
N TYR A 285 84.02 -0.89 21.29
CA TYR A 285 82.81 -1.41 21.93
C TYR A 285 81.97 -2.22 20.91
N PRO A 286 81.46 -3.42 21.26
CA PRO A 286 80.72 -4.29 20.36
C PRO A 286 79.25 -3.85 20.14
N ALA A 287 79.05 -2.60 19.73
CA ALA A 287 77.72 -2.05 19.47
C ALA A 287 77.14 -2.52 18.11
N PRO A 288 75.84 -2.81 18.00
CA PRO A 288 75.15 -3.02 16.73
C PRO A 288 75.07 -1.71 15.93
N ARG A 289 74.98 -1.81 14.61
CA ARG A 289 74.86 -0.63 13.73
C ARG A 289 73.44 -0.07 13.80
N LEU A 290 73.29 1.22 14.11
CA LEU A 290 72.03 1.94 13.91
C LEU A 290 71.61 1.87 12.42
N ILE A 291 70.34 1.55 12.13
CA ILE A 291 69.78 1.51 10.77
C ILE A 291 68.91 2.73 10.54
N ALA A 292 68.00 3.03 11.48
CA ALA A 292 67.12 4.19 11.44
C ALA A 292 66.64 4.55 12.85
N SER A 293 66.28 5.81 13.07
CA SER A 293 65.68 6.29 14.32
C SER A 293 64.67 7.39 14.02
N LEU A 294 63.49 7.33 14.63
CA LEU A 294 62.41 8.27 14.39
C LEU A 294 61.63 8.59 15.67
N ASN A 295 61.34 9.87 15.88
CA ASN A 295 60.37 10.37 16.84
C ASN A 295 59.15 10.88 16.06
N ASP A 296 58.02 10.20 16.19
CA ASP A 296 56.80 10.36 15.37
C ASP A 296 55.60 10.79 16.23
N SER A 297 55.81 11.79 17.09
CA SER A 297 54.84 12.49 17.97
C SER A 297 54.08 11.66 19.02
N LYS A 298 53.38 10.60 18.62
CA LYS A 298 52.77 9.58 19.50
C LYS A 298 53.71 8.39 19.73
N ASP A 299 54.62 8.08 18.81
CA ASP A 299 55.45 6.87 18.83
C ASP A 299 56.92 7.14 18.51
N LEU A 300 57.80 6.35 19.12
CA LEU A 300 59.24 6.33 18.92
C LEU A 300 59.64 5.01 18.27
N PHE A 301 60.53 5.04 17.30
CA PHE A 301 61.00 3.86 16.56
C PHE A 301 62.52 3.87 16.45
N LEU A 302 63.17 2.80 16.88
CA LEU A 302 64.60 2.56 16.70
C LEU A 302 64.78 1.24 15.93
N ALA A 303 65.42 1.30 14.77
CA ALA A 303 65.85 0.12 14.01
C ALA A 303 67.39 0.02 14.04
N ARG A 304 67.91 -1.16 14.39
CA ARG A 304 69.35 -1.47 14.41
C ARG A 304 69.62 -2.83 13.79
N SER A 305 70.88 -3.15 13.52
CA SER A 305 71.27 -4.50 13.11
C SER A 305 70.85 -5.52 14.17
N MET A 306 70.41 -6.69 13.72
CA MET A 306 70.22 -7.84 14.61
C MET A 306 71.57 -8.25 15.21
N MET A 307 71.52 -8.95 16.35
CA MET A 307 72.68 -9.58 16.98
C MET A 307 72.33 -11.03 17.28
N ASP A 308 73.13 -11.96 16.77
CA ASP A 308 72.90 -13.38 16.96
C ASP A 308 73.24 -13.80 18.39
N GLY A 309 72.33 -14.56 19.01
CA GLY A 309 72.52 -15.09 20.36
C GLY A 309 71.21 -15.38 21.09
N ARG A 310 71.33 -15.70 22.38
CA ARG A 310 70.21 -15.82 23.33
C ARG A 310 70.50 -15.05 24.61
N LEU A 311 69.47 -14.66 25.35
CA LEU A 311 69.67 -13.96 26.62
C LEU A 311 70.35 -14.89 27.64
N LEU A 312 71.26 -14.35 28.44
CA LEU A 312 71.94 -15.11 29.50
C LEU A 312 70.93 -15.56 30.57
N SER A 313 69.91 -14.76 30.87
CA SER A 313 68.80 -15.18 31.74
C SER A 313 68.03 -16.39 31.20
N GLN A 314 67.77 -16.43 29.89
CA GLN A 314 67.18 -17.60 29.24
C GLN A 314 68.11 -18.82 29.31
N ALA A 315 69.40 -18.64 29.06
CA ALA A 315 70.39 -19.72 29.18
C ALA A 315 70.49 -20.27 30.63
N ILE A 316 70.27 -19.42 31.64
CA ILE A 316 70.15 -19.80 33.05
C ILE A 316 68.87 -20.60 33.30
N ASP A 317 67.70 -20.09 32.90
CA ASP A 317 66.40 -20.75 33.07
C ASP A 317 66.33 -22.13 32.35
N GLU A 318 66.99 -22.24 31.19
CA GLU A 318 67.16 -23.49 30.43
C GLU A 318 68.19 -24.47 31.05
N GLY A 319 68.85 -24.09 32.14
CA GLY A 319 69.89 -24.91 32.79
C GLY A 319 71.15 -25.13 31.94
N SER A 320 71.39 -24.27 30.94
CA SER A 320 72.43 -24.50 29.93
C SER A 320 73.85 -24.36 30.47
N ALA A 321 74.78 -25.08 29.83
CA ALA A 321 76.20 -24.92 30.08
C ALA A 321 76.73 -23.61 29.45
N TYR A 322 77.46 -22.84 30.25
CA TYR A 322 78.25 -21.67 29.84
C TYR A 322 79.47 -21.51 30.75
N ASN A 323 80.51 -20.81 30.28
CA ASN A 323 81.66 -20.44 31.11
C ASN A 323 81.42 -19.09 31.81
N ALA A 324 81.27 -19.11 33.13
CA ALA A 324 81.02 -17.92 33.92
C ALA A 324 82.21 -16.94 33.90
N ASP A 325 83.45 -17.44 34.01
CA ASP A 325 84.66 -16.61 34.05
C ASP A 325 84.88 -15.83 32.74
N GLU A 326 84.57 -16.43 31.59
CA GLU A 326 84.62 -15.76 30.29
C GLU A 326 83.55 -14.68 30.16
N ILE A 327 82.29 -14.98 30.50
CA ILE A 327 81.19 -14.01 30.44
C ILE A 327 81.49 -12.80 31.33
N ILE A 328 81.88 -13.04 32.59
CA ILE A 328 82.15 -11.97 33.55
C ILE A 328 83.33 -11.11 33.11
N ALA A 329 84.38 -11.71 32.54
CA ALA A 329 85.52 -10.96 31.99
C ALA A 329 85.12 -10.07 30.79
N GLN A 330 84.37 -10.62 29.83
CA GLN A 330 83.96 -9.90 28.62
C GLN A 330 82.96 -8.76 28.91
N ILE A 331 82.03 -8.96 29.85
CA ILE A 331 81.10 -7.91 30.28
C ILE A 331 81.83 -6.83 31.08
N LEU A 332 82.78 -7.20 31.94
CA LEU A 332 83.61 -6.23 32.66
C LEU A 332 84.50 -5.41 31.71
N GLU A 333 85.04 -6.01 30.65
CA GLU A 333 85.76 -5.27 29.62
C GLU A 333 84.88 -4.22 28.91
N GLN A 334 83.64 -4.56 28.58
CA GLN A 334 82.66 -3.61 28.05
C GLN A 334 82.35 -2.48 29.03
N LEU A 335 82.18 -2.77 30.32
CA LEU A 335 81.95 -1.74 31.36
C LEU A 335 83.18 -0.82 31.51
N VAL A 336 84.39 -1.35 31.40
CA VAL A 336 85.64 -0.55 31.39
C VAL A 336 85.76 0.33 30.13
N LEU A 337 85.26 -0.11 28.98
CA LEU A 337 85.21 0.73 27.77
C LEU A 337 84.20 1.88 27.89
N LEU A 338 83.04 1.65 28.52
CA LEU A 338 82.07 2.72 28.82
C LEU A 338 82.63 3.72 29.84
N GLU A 339 83.18 3.22 30.95
CA GLU A 339 83.79 4.03 32.02
C GLU A 339 84.87 4.98 31.48
N ARG A 340 85.75 4.49 30.60
CA ARG A 340 86.79 5.31 29.94
C ARG A 340 86.23 6.37 28.98
N ALA A 341 84.99 6.23 28.52
CA ALA A 341 84.28 7.22 27.72
C ALA A 341 83.40 8.16 28.57
N GLY A 342 83.37 8.01 29.90
CA GLY A 342 82.47 8.76 30.79
C GLY A 342 81.01 8.30 30.73
N LEU A 343 80.77 7.06 30.28
CA LEU A 343 79.46 6.45 30.14
C LEU A 343 79.30 5.28 31.11
N TYR A 344 78.06 5.01 31.51
CA TYR A 344 77.73 3.98 32.48
C TYR A 344 76.44 3.26 32.07
N HIS A 345 76.44 1.93 32.14
CA HIS A 345 75.26 1.12 31.87
C HIS A 345 74.46 0.90 33.16
N ASN A 346 73.23 1.44 33.24
CA ASN A 346 72.54 1.58 34.52
C ASN A 346 71.63 0.39 34.91
N ASP A 347 71.41 -0.60 34.02
CA ASP A 347 70.73 -1.86 34.32
C ASP A 347 71.58 -3.09 33.92
N VAL A 348 72.77 -3.26 34.50
CA VAL A 348 73.61 -4.45 34.21
C VAL A 348 73.00 -5.69 34.86
N ARG A 349 72.36 -6.57 34.07
CA ARG A 349 71.56 -7.71 34.54
C ARG A 349 71.69 -8.91 33.60
N CYS A 350 71.37 -10.12 34.07
CA CYS A 350 71.38 -11.32 33.24
C CYS A 350 70.42 -11.27 32.04
N TRP A 351 69.35 -10.47 32.08
CA TRP A 351 68.45 -10.26 30.94
C TRP A 351 68.95 -9.24 29.92
N ASN A 352 69.91 -8.37 30.30
CA ASN A 352 70.57 -7.40 29.41
C ASN A 352 71.97 -7.87 28.94
N ILE A 353 72.22 -9.19 29.01
CA ILE A 353 73.41 -9.83 28.47
C ILE A 353 72.98 -10.85 27.41
N LEU A 354 73.47 -10.67 26.18
CA LEU A 354 73.29 -11.60 25.06
C LEU A 354 74.51 -12.52 24.96
N LEU A 355 74.29 -13.83 24.91
CA LEU A 355 75.30 -14.84 24.58
C LEU A 355 75.22 -15.17 23.09
N ALA A 356 76.22 -14.72 22.33
CA ALA A 356 76.38 -15.08 20.92
C ALA A 356 76.78 -16.55 20.75
N SER A 357 76.53 -17.10 19.57
CA SER A 357 76.88 -18.48 19.17
C SER A 357 78.38 -18.80 19.29
N GLU A 358 79.24 -17.79 19.16
CA GLU A 358 80.70 -17.88 19.33
C GLU A 358 81.16 -17.91 20.82
N GLY A 359 80.22 -17.91 21.79
CA GLY A 359 80.53 -17.79 23.22
C GLY A 359 80.82 -16.36 23.68
N ARG A 360 80.64 -15.36 22.81
CA ARG A 360 80.84 -13.94 23.14
C ARG A 360 79.65 -13.39 23.92
N ALA A 361 79.88 -12.76 25.06
CA ALA A 361 78.88 -12.07 25.87
C ALA A 361 78.86 -10.57 25.55
N VAL A 362 77.68 -10.02 25.22
CA VAL A 362 77.51 -8.60 24.83
C VAL A 362 76.39 -7.95 25.65
N LEU A 363 76.61 -6.73 26.14
CA LEU A 363 75.56 -5.93 26.80
C LEU A 363 74.56 -5.42 25.76
N ILE A 364 73.28 -5.41 26.13
CA ILE A 364 72.16 -4.92 25.30
C ILE A 364 71.26 -3.95 26.10
N ASP A 365 70.28 -3.36 25.42
CA ASP A 365 69.38 -2.30 25.93
C ASP A 365 70.10 -0.98 26.26
N TYR A 366 70.78 -0.43 25.24
CA TYR A 366 71.65 0.75 25.36
C TYR A 366 70.92 2.04 25.80
N GLY A 367 69.59 2.04 25.85
CA GLY A 367 68.81 3.11 26.48
C GLY A 367 69.08 3.26 27.99
N ALA A 368 69.58 2.20 28.64
CA ALA A 368 70.07 2.23 30.01
C ALA A 368 71.47 2.86 30.15
N ILE A 369 72.19 3.15 29.05
CA ILE A 369 73.48 3.85 29.10
C ILE A 369 73.23 5.35 29.28
N SER A 370 73.98 5.99 30.18
CA SER A 370 74.02 7.45 30.30
C SER A 370 75.35 7.92 30.89
N THR A 371 75.56 9.24 30.96
CA THR A 371 76.69 9.86 31.67
C THR A 371 76.54 9.85 33.19
N ASN A 372 75.36 9.50 33.72
CA ASN A 372 75.12 9.38 35.15
C ASN A 372 75.48 7.96 35.63
N ALA A 373 76.24 7.87 36.71
CA ALA A 373 76.81 6.63 37.24
C ALA A 373 75.93 5.99 38.33
N THR A 374 74.62 5.90 38.12
CA THR A 374 73.65 5.45 39.14
C THR A 374 72.75 4.33 38.65
N ASP A 375 72.79 3.19 39.35
CA ASP A 375 71.94 2.02 39.07
C ASP A 375 70.44 2.39 39.00
N CYS A 376 69.74 1.92 37.97
CA CYS A 376 68.36 2.31 37.68
C CYS A 376 67.35 1.79 38.69
N SER A 377 67.72 0.80 39.53
CA SER A 377 66.76 0.07 40.33
C SER A 377 66.65 0.66 41.73
N TRP A 378 67.71 0.70 42.54
CA TRP A 378 67.80 1.51 43.80
C TRP A 378 69.19 1.47 44.47
N LEU A 379 70.18 0.75 43.93
CA LEU A 379 71.43 0.49 44.65
C LEU A 379 72.37 1.69 44.70
N GLU A 380 72.17 2.67 43.81
CA GLU A 380 73.06 3.80 43.48
C GLU A 380 74.43 3.34 42.96
N ASP A 381 75.13 2.49 43.71
CA ASP A 381 76.42 1.87 43.41
C ASP A 381 76.34 0.82 42.27
N LEU A 382 76.78 1.21 41.08
CA LEU A 382 76.83 0.35 39.89
C LEU A 382 77.77 -0.84 40.03
N LEU A 383 78.86 -0.72 40.79
CA LEU A 383 79.76 -1.84 41.06
C LEU A 383 79.03 -2.88 41.89
N PHE A 384 78.42 -2.49 43.01
CA PHE A 384 77.65 -3.41 43.86
C PHE A 384 76.52 -4.09 43.07
N SER A 385 75.87 -3.37 42.16
CA SER A 385 74.87 -3.92 41.25
C SER A 385 75.44 -4.99 40.29
N PHE A 386 76.64 -4.76 39.73
CA PHE A 386 77.37 -5.74 38.94
C PHE A 386 77.83 -6.96 39.76
N LEU A 387 78.19 -6.80 41.05
CA LEU A 387 78.56 -7.93 41.92
C LEU A 387 77.40 -8.91 42.12
N ILE A 388 76.17 -8.42 42.24
CA ILE A 388 74.97 -9.28 42.28
C ILE A 388 74.80 -10.00 40.93
N THR A 389 75.09 -9.34 39.80
CA THR A 389 75.06 -9.98 38.47
C THR A 389 76.13 -11.06 38.35
N VAL A 390 77.34 -10.85 38.89
CA VAL A 390 78.38 -11.89 38.99
C VAL A 390 77.88 -13.08 39.83
N LYS A 391 77.22 -12.83 40.96
CA LYS A 391 76.61 -13.89 41.79
C LYS A 391 75.55 -14.69 41.02
N GLU A 392 74.62 -14.03 40.32
CA GLU A 392 73.59 -14.68 39.50
C GLU A 392 74.20 -15.59 38.41
N ILE A 393 75.27 -15.14 37.76
CA ILE A 393 75.98 -15.87 36.70
C ILE A 393 76.71 -17.09 37.27
N LEU A 394 77.33 -16.97 38.45
CA LEU A 394 78.06 -18.05 39.12
C LEU A 394 77.14 -19.11 39.74
N GLU A 395 76.07 -18.67 40.42
CA GLU A 395 75.06 -19.56 41.03
C GLU A 395 74.10 -20.18 39.99
N ARG A 396 74.16 -19.72 38.73
CA ARG A 396 73.22 -20.05 37.65
C ARG A 396 71.76 -19.85 38.08
N ARG A 397 71.47 -18.66 38.62
CA ARG A 397 70.14 -18.30 39.13
C ARG A 397 69.91 -16.80 39.01
N VAL A 398 68.89 -16.41 38.26
CA VAL A 398 68.43 -15.01 38.18
C VAL A 398 67.64 -14.65 39.44
N VAL A 399 67.88 -13.48 40.03
CA VAL A 399 67.07 -12.93 41.14
C VAL A 399 65.82 -12.25 40.56
N SER A 400 64.66 -12.39 41.23
CA SER A 400 63.43 -11.72 40.81
C SER A 400 63.62 -10.20 40.77
N SER A 401 63.30 -9.57 39.64
CA SER A 401 63.26 -8.11 39.49
C SER A 401 62.10 -7.45 40.26
N SER A 402 61.06 -8.23 40.58
CA SER A 402 59.83 -7.77 41.23
C SER A 402 59.74 -8.26 42.69
N PRO A 403 59.36 -7.41 43.66
CA PRO A 403 59.10 -5.97 43.52
C PRO A 403 60.39 -5.14 43.36
N SER A 404 61.52 -5.72 43.77
CA SER A 404 62.87 -5.23 43.58
C SER A 404 63.83 -6.44 43.64
N ARG A 405 64.98 -6.34 42.97
CA ARG A 405 66.09 -7.31 43.05
C ARG A 405 66.70 -7.28 44.44
N GLU A 406 66.68 -8.40 45.13
CA GLU A 406 67.19 -8.47 46.51
C GLU A 406 68.71 -8.21 46.57
N PRO A 407 69.21 -7.33 47.46
CA PRO A 407 70.65 -7.06 47.64
C PRO A 407 71.39 -8.20 48.39
N ALA A 408 71.04 -9.46 48.11
CA ALA A 408 71.52 -10.66 48.79
C ALA A 408 72.91 -11.10 48.30
N LEU A 409 73.93 -10.29 48.58
CA LEU A 409 75.33 -10.58 48.27
C LEU A 409 76.07 -11.15 49.49
N ASP A 410 76.04 -12.47 49.66
CA ASP A 410 76.95 -13.17 50.57
C ASP A 410 78.28 -13.46 49.86
N PHE A 411 79.32 -12.71 50.23
CA PHE A 411 80.67 -12.87 49.68
C PHE A 411 81.31 -14.23 50.00
N MET A 412 80.82 -14.98 51.01
CA MET A 412 81.34 -16.29 51.40
C MET A 412 80.81 -17.43 50.51
N THR A 413 79.75 -17.21 49.73
CA THR A 413 79.26 -18.18 48.72
C THR A 413 80.01 -18.11 47.39
N LEU A 414 80.80 -17.05 47.17
CA LEU A 414 81.53 -16.82 45.93
C LEU A 414 82.82 -17.65 45.86
N PRO A 415 83.26 -18.09 44.67
CA PRO A 415 84.56 -18.73 44.49
C PRO A 415 85.70 -17.80 44.93
N ALA A 416 86.79 -18.39 45.47
CA ALA A 416 87.89 -17.65 46.10
C ALA A 416 88.44 -16.50 45.24
N ARG A 417 88.60 -16.70 43.92
CA ARG A 417 89.01 -15.66 42.96
C ARG A 417 88.16 -14.39 43.05
N TYR A 418 86.83 -14.54 43.05
CA TYR A 418 85.88 -13.43 43.09
C TYR A 418 85.84 -12.80 44.49
N CYS A 419 85.77 -13.63 45.53
CA CYS A 419 85.81 -13.17 46.91
C CYS A 419 87.07 -12.32 47.19
N ASN A 420 88.25 -12.84 46.86
CA ASN A 420 89.54 -12.15 46.99
C ASN A 420 89.57 -10.83 46.19
N ALA A 421 89.11 -10.82 44.94
CA ALA A 421 89.10 -9.62 44.10
C ALA A 421 88.18 -8.53 44.65
N PHE A 422 87.01 -8.89 45.17
CA PHE A 422 86.05 -7.92 45.72
C PHE A 422 86.53 -7.39 47.08
N VAL A 423 87.11 -8.25 47.91
CA VAL A 423 87.81 -7.87 49.15
C VAL A 423 88.96 -6.91 48.86
N ALA A 424 89.79 -7.19 47.84
CA ALA A 424 90.90 -6.33 47.42
C ALA A 424 90.44 -4.99 46.78
N LEU A 425 89.21 -4.91 46.26
CA LEU A 425 88.62 -3.67 45.76
C LEU A 425 88.08 -2.80 46.91
N PHE A 426 87.22 -3.34 47.77
CA PHE A 426 86.61 -2.60 48.88
C PHE A 426 87.57 -2.28 50.02
N GLY A 427 88.69 -3.00 50.13
CA GLY A 427 89.79 -2.67 51.05
C GLY A 427 90.61 -1.44 50.65
N GLN A 428 90.35 -0.83 49.48
CA GLN A 428 91.05 0.38 49.05
C GLN A 428 90.40 1.63 49.65
N ASN A 429 91.17 2.39 50.44
CA ASN A 429 90.78 3.71 50.94
C ASN A 429 90.76 4.75 49.79
N ARG A 430 89.76 4.66 48.92
CA ARG A 430 89.46 5.60 47.83
C ARG A 430 87.99 6.03 47.93
N SER A 431 87.69 7.28 47.57
CA SER A 431 86.33 7.81 47.52
C SER A 431 85.50 7.17 46.42
N GLU A 432 86.13 6.92 45.28
CA GLU A 432 85.54 6.33 44.08
C GLU A 432 86.21 4.98 43.79
N LEU A 433 85.37 3.97 43.54
CA LEU A 433 85.77 2.65 43.06
C LEU A 433 85.29 2.53 41.62
N THR A 434 86.07 1.89 40.75
CA THR A 434 85.77 1.85 39.30
C THR A 434 85.83 0.41 38.74
N PHE A 435 85.19 0.17 37.61
CA PHE A 435 85.25 -1.11 36.88
C PHE A 435 86.68 -1.43 36.43
N ALA A 436 87.51 -0.44 36.07
CA ALA A 436 88.91 -0.67 35.75
C ALA A 436 89.71 -1.16 36.98
N MET A 437 89.41 -0.62 38.17
CA MET A 437 89.98 -1.12 39.43
C MET A 437 89.51 -2.54 39.74
N LEU A 438 88.23 -2.86 39.52
CA LEU A 438 87.70 -4.22 39.67
C LEU A 438 88.37 -5.20 38.70
N GLN A 439 88.59 -4.80 37.44
CA GLN A 439 89.27 -5.61 36.42
C GLN A 439 90.71 -5.93 36.84
N GLN A 440 91.44 -4.94 37.38
CA GLN A 440 92.77 -5.16 37.93
C GLN A 440 92.74 -6.14 39.11
N CYS A 441 91.81 -5.99 40.05
CA CYS A 441 91.68 -6.93 41.18
C CYS A 441 91.37 -8.36 40.71
N LEU A 442 90.51 -8.56 39.71
CA LEU A 442 90.18 -9.88 39.13
C LEU A 442 91.30 -10.51 38.28
N GLN A 443 92.32 -9.74 37.90
CA GLN A 443 93.55 -10.21 37.27
C GLN A 443 94.65 -10.55 38.31
N GLN A 444 94.60 -9.94 39.50
CA GLN A 444 95.59 -10.11 40.57
C GLN A 444 95.13 -11.09 41.68
N ALA A 445 93.86 -11.47 41.72
CA ALA A 445 93.31 -12.35 42.75
C ALA A 445 93.72 -13.82 42.56
N ASP A 446 94.56 -14.31 43.47
CA ASP A 446 94.90 -15.72 43.62
C ASP A 446 93.68 -16.61 43.90
N ALA A 447 93.82 -17.90 43.59
CA ALA A 447 92.81 -18.92 43.92
C ALA A 447 92.85 -19.38 45.40
N ALA A 448 93.88 -18.98 46.16
CA ALA A 448 94.00 -19.27 47.59
C ALA A 448 93.27 -18.21 48.43
N PRO A 449 92.48 -18.57 49.46
CA PRO A 449 91.70 -17.59 50.23
C PRO A 449 92.60 -16.64 51.03
N ALA A 450 92.40 -15.33 50.85
CA ALA A 450 93.10 -14.30 51.61
C ALA A 450 92.56 -14.17 53.05
N PRO A 451 93.38 -13.71 54.03
CA PRO A 451 92.88 -13.38 55.36
C PRO A 451 91.89 -12.20 55.29
N LEU A 452 90.70 -12.40 55.88
CA LEU A 452 89.60 -11.45 55.82
C LEU A 452 89.93 -10.12 56.55
N PRO A 453 89.81 -8.95 55.89
CA PRO A 453 90.00 -7.65 56.53
C PRO A 453 88.77 -7.20 57.31
N GLU A 454 88.83 -6.00 57.91
CA GLU A 454 87.74 -5.43 58.72
C GLU A 454 86.51 -5.09 57.86
N TRP A 455 85.51 -5.98 57.90
CA TRP A 455 84.29 -5.94 57.08
C TRP A 455 83.36 -4.71 57.25
N ALA A 456 83.70 -3.76 58.12
CA ALA A 456 82.80 -2.69 58.55
C ALA A 456 82.23 -1.86 57.38
N SER A 457 83.08 -1.47 56.41
CA SER A 457 82.67 -0.68 55.24
C SER A 457 81.74 -1.46 54.29
N ILE A 458 82.01 -2.75 54.08
CA ILE A 458 81.23 -3.63 53.21
C ILE A 458 79.85 -3.89 53.83
N TYR A 459 79.80 -4.27 55.12
CA TYR A 459 78.53 -4.47 55.82
C TYR A 459 77.72 -3.17 55.91
N GLN A 460 78.35 -2.00 56.05
CA GLN A 460 77.63 -0.73 56.08
C GLN A 460 76.98 -0.39 54.71
N ARG A 461 77.67 -0.66 53.58
CA ARG A 461 77.05 -0.53 52.24
C ARG A 461 75.90 -1.52 52.05
N LEU A 462 76.12 -2.79 52.40
CA LEU A 462 75.08 -3.84 52.37
C LEU A 462 73.85 -3.47 53.22
N HIS A 463 74.07 -2.97 54.44
CA HIS A 463 73.00 -2.59 55.35
C HIS A 463 72.19 -1.40 54.83
N ASN A 464 72.86 -0.38 54.27
CA ASN A 464 72.18 0.75 53.63
C ASN A 464 71.33 0.27 52.42
N ALA A 465 71.88 -0.60 51.57
CA ALA A 465 71.13 -1.18 50.45
C ALA A 465 69.92 -2.00 50.90
N LEU A 466 70.05 -2.78 51.99
CA LEU A 466 68.95 -3.52 52.62
C LEU A 466 67.88 -2.59 53.22
N LEU A 467 68.26 -1.47 53.84
CA LEU A 467 67.31 -0.48 54.36
C LEU A 467 66.50 0.18 53.23
N VAL A 468 67.16 0.59 52.15
CA VAL A 468 66.50 1.16 50.95
C VAL A 468 65.56 0.13 50.30
N TYR A 469 66.03 -1.11 50.15
CA TYR A 469 65.23 -2.22 49.62
C TYR A 469 63.99 -2.51 50.47
N ASN A 470 64.12 -2.56 51.80
CA ASN A 470 62.99 -2.77 52.72
C ASN A 470 61.99 -1.61 52.71
N ALA A 471 62.46 -0.36 52.60
CA ALA A 471 61.58 0.80 52.45
C ALA A 471 60.78 0.74 51.14
N ARG A 472 61.41 0.31 50.03
CA ARG A 472 60.73 0.16 48.73
C ARG A 472 59.78 -1.03 48.70
N LEU A 473 60.14 -2.16 49.31
CA LEU A 473 59.24 -3.29 49.56
C LEU A 473 57.97 -2.84 50.28
N SER A 474 58.12 -2.00 51.31
CA SER A 474 57.00 -1.46 52.08
C SER A 474 56.10 -0.54 51.23
N ALA A 475 56.70 0.32 50.40
CA ALA A 475 55.97 1.19 49.48
C ALA A 475 55.18 0.39 48.44
N VAL A 476 55.81 -0.58 47.76
CA VAL A 476 55.16 -1.43 46.76
C VAL A 476 54.08 -2.32 47.39
N HIS A 477 54.23 -2.73 48.65
CA HIS A 477 53.17 -3.46 49.36
C HIS A 477 51.92 -2.58 49.59
N VAL A 478 52.10 -1.32 50.01
CA VAL A 478 51.00 -0.34 50.16
C VAL A 478 50.33 -0.05 48.81
N GLU A 479 51.12 0.14 47.75
CA GLU A 479 50.64 0.34 46.38
C GLU A 479 49.88 -0.89 45.85
N THR A 480 50.35 -2.10 46.13
CA THR A 480 49.70 -3.35 45.72
C THR A 480 48.34 -3.52 46.40
N GLU A 481 48.24 -3.25 47.71
CA GLU A 481 46.95 -3.28 48.41
C GLU A 481 46.02 -2.14 47.97
N HIS A 482 46.55 -0.97 47.59
CA HIS A 482 45.74 0.10 46.98
C HIS A 482 45.14 -0.34 45.64
N HIS A 483 45.96 -0.83 44.71
CA HIS A 483 45.50 -1.40 43.44
C HIS A 483 44.54 -2.58 43.63
N ARG A 484 44.73 -3.41 44.66
CA ARG A 484 43.82 -4.52 45.00
C ARG A 484 42.45 -4.03 45.45
N VAL A 485 42.39 -2.98 46.28
CA VAL A 485 41.12 -2.33 46.67
C VAL A 485 40.46 -1.66 45.47
N GLU A 486 41.23 -1.01 44.60
CA GLU A 486 40.70 -0.38 43.39
C GLU A 486 40.16 -1.41 42.39
N LEU A 487 40.88 -2.51 42.15
CA LEU A 487 40.43 -3.62 41.30
C LEU A 487 39.16 -4.29 41.85
N ALA A 488 39.02 -4.40 43.17
CA ALA A 488 37.77 -4.87 43.79
C ALA A 488 36.61 -3.90 43.54
N ALA A 489 36.84 -2.59 43.64
CA ALA A 489 35.83 -1.57 43.34
C ALA A 489 35.46 -1.53 41.84
N ARG A 490 36.44 -1.59 40.93
CA ARG A 490 36.23 -1.71 39.48
C ARG A 490 35.47 -2.99 39.13
N GLY A 491 35.79 -4.12 39.78
CA GLY A 491 35.08 -5.39 39.63
C GLY A 491 33.60 -5.30 40.02
N ALA A 492 33.30 -4.71 41.18
CA ALA A 492 31.92 -4.46 41.62
C ALA A 492 31.15 -3.52 40.66
N ALA A 493 31.81 -2.51 40.10
CA ALA A 493 31.23 -1.63 39.10
C ALA A 493 30.92 -2.37 37.79
N ILE A 494 31.82 -3.24 37.31
CA ILE A 494 31.60 -4.09 36.13
C ILE A 494 30.42 -5.04 36.36
N GLU A 495 30.29 -5.64 37.55
CA GLU A 495 29.16 -6.50 37.89
C GLU A 495 27.84 -5.71 37.96
N HIS A 496 27.85 -4.48 38.48
CA HIS A 496 26.68 -3.60 38.44
C HIS A 496 26.27 -3.23 37.00
N LEU A 497 27.24 -2.92 36.12
CA LEU A 497 27.00 -2.66 34.70
C LEU A 497 26.45 -3.91 33.98
N ARG A 498 26.98 -5.10 34.26
CA ARG A 498 26.50 -6.38 33.71
C ARG A 498 25.05 -6.67 34.10
N ASN A 499 24.70 -6.38 35.36
CA ASN A 499 23.33 -6.46 35.86
C ASN A 499 22.39 -5.41 35.27
N HIS A 500 22.89 -4.25 34.81
CA HIS A 500 22.13 -3.30 34.02
C HIS A 500 21.92 -3.79 32.57
N ALA A 501 22.99 -4.15 31.87
CA ALA A 501 22.93 -4.67 30.50
C ALA A 501 21.97 -5.87 30.37
N SER A 502 21.93 -6.77 31.35
CA SER A 502 20.96 -7.88 31.39
C SER A 502 19.51 -7.42 31.52
N LYS A 503 19.22 -6.38 32.32
CA LYS A 503 17.87 -5.78 32.40
C LYS A 503 17.49 -5.09 31.10
N ASP A 504 18.43 -4.36 30.51
CA ASP A 504 18.20 -3.59 29.28
C ASP A 504 18.03 -4.53 28.08
N GLN A 505 18.75 -5.65 28.01
CA GLN A 505 18.49 -6.73 27.05
C GLN A 505 17.07 -7.31 27.19
N GLY A 506 16.59 -7.50 28.42
CA GLY A 506 15.20 -7.91 28.68
C GLY A 506 14.16 -6.85 28.27
N ARG A 507 14.50 -5.55 28.35
CA ARG A 507 13.66 -4.45 27.83
C ARG A 507 13.63 -4.44 26.30
N VAL A 508 14.77 -4.67 25.64
CA VAL A 508 14.86 -4.76 24.18
C VAL A 508 14.00 -5.90 23.65
N GLN A 509 14.10 -7.11 24.25
CA GLN A 509 13.26 -8.25 23.88
C GLN A 509 11.75 -8.00 24.03
N LEU A 510 11.34 -7.18 25.01
CA LEU A 510 9.94 -6.78 25.16
C LEU A 510 9.51 -5.82 24.04
N LEU A 511 10.35 -4.84 23.70
CA LEU A 511 10.10 -3.88 22.61
C LEU A 511 10.08 -4.57 21.24
N GLU A 512 10.95 -5.55 20.99
CA GLU A 512 10.94 -6.38 19.78
C GLU A 512 9.59 -7.12 19.62
N GLN A 513 9.04 -7.65 20.72
CA GLN A 513 7.71 -8.30 20.72
C GLN A 513 6.58 -7.29 20.49
N GLU A 514 6.65 -6.09 21.08
CA GLU A 514 5.66 -5.02 20.84
C GLU A 514 5.69 -4.51 19.40
N ILE A 515 6.89 -4.39 18.79
CA ILE A 515 7.09 -4.01 17.38
C ILE A 515 6.49 -5.06 16.46
N ALA A 516 6.87 -6.34 16.59
CA ALA A 516 6.32 -7.42 15.76
C ALA A 516 4.79 -7.55 15.89
N ALA A 517 4.25 -7.37 17.11
CA ALA A 517 2.82 -7.31 17.34
C ALA A 517 2.15 -6.06 16.75
N SER A 518 2.89 -4.97 16.51
CA SER A 518 2.40 -3.77 15.80
C SER A 518 2.46 -3.94 14.28
N GLU A 519 3.54 -4.50 13.74
CA GLU A 519 3.71 -4.80 12.31
C GLU A 519 2.60 -5.74 11.81
N SER A 520 2.31 -6.81 12.56
CA SER A 520 1.21 -7.73 12.25
C SER A 520 -0.17 -7.03 12.26
N ARG A 521 -0.37 -6.02 13.12
CA ARG A 521 -1.60 -5.19 13.12
C ARG A 521 -1.65 -4.25 11.92
N CYS A 522 -0.53 -3.67 11.50
CA CYS A 522 -0.45 -2.86 10.28
C CYS A 522 -0.80 -3.70 9.03
N GLN A 523 -0.17 -4.86 8.86
CA GLN A 523 -0.45 -5.77 7.74
C GLN A 523 -1.92 -6.21 7.68
N GLN A 524 -2.55 -6.47 8.83
CA GLN A 524 -3.98 -6.79 8.89
C GLN A 524 -4.86 -5.60 8.47
N LEU A 525 -4.53 -4.38 8.94
CA LEU A 525 -5.26 -3.17 8.57
C LEU A 525 -5.09 -2.80 7.09
N GLU A 526 -3.91 -3.03 6.52
CA GLU A 526 -3.64 -2.86 5.08
C GLU A 526 -4.50 -3.85 4.27
N ALA A 527 -4.47 -5.14 4.61
CA ALA A 527 -5.27 -6.16 3.95
C ALA A 527 -6.79 -5.94 4.09
N ASP A 528 -7.26 -5.36 5.18
CA ASP A 528 -8.68 -4.98 5.35
C ASP A 528 -9.02 -3.68 4.60
N SER A 529 -8.09 -2.73 4.48
CA SER A 529 -8.22 -1.53 3.65
C SER A 529 -8.35 -1.90 2.16
N GLU A 530 -7.53 -2.83 1.66
CA GLU A 530 -7.63 -3.34 0.28
C GLU A 530 -9.00 -3.97 -0.01
N LYS A 531 -9.53 -4.78 0.92
CA LYS A 531 -10.88 -5.37 0.81
C LYS A 531 -11.96 -4.30 0.76
N LEU A 532 -11.87 -3.26 1.60
CA LEU A 532 -12.82 -2.15 1.62
C LEU A 532 -12.75 -1.33 0.32
N ALA A 533 -11.55 -1.07 -0.22
CA ALA A 533 -11.38 -0.38 -1.50
C ALA A 533 -11.94 -1.20 -2.68
N ALA A 534 -11.72 -2.51 -2.70
CA ALA A 534 -12.29 -3.41 -3.69
C ALA A 534 -13.83 -3.48 -3.59
N TRP A 535 -14.38 -3.49 -2.38
CA TRP A 535 -15.83 -3.48 -2.15
C TRP A 535 -16.48 -2.15 -2.56
N ALA A 536 -15.88 -1.01 -2.21
CA ALA A 536 -16.33 0.31 -2.63
C ALA A 536 -16.40 0.45 -4.15
N LYS A 537 -15.34 0.01 -4.86
CA LYS A 537 -15.30 -0.03 -6.34
C LYS A 537 -16.39 -0.95 -6.93
N GLY A 538 -16.74 -2.02 -6.23
CA GLY A 538 -17.87 -2.89 -6.59
C GLY A 538 -19.23 -2.19 -6.45
N LEU A 539 -19.43 -1.43 -5.38
CA LEU A 539 -20.63 -0.61 -5.16
C LEU A 539 -20.77 0.52 -6.19
N GLU A 540 -19.67 1.19 -6.52
CA GLU A 540 -19.65 2.22 -7.59
C GLU A 540 -20.08 1.63 -8.94
N ALA A 541 -19.54 0.46 -9.32
CA ALA A 541 -19.95 -0.22 -10.55
C ALA A 541 -21.43 -0.63 -10.56
N GLN A 542 -21.97 -1.07 -9.42
CA GLN A 542 -23.40 -1.36 -9.27
C GLN A 542 -24.27 -0.10 -9.35
N ALA A 543 -23.83 1.01 -8.77
CA ALA A 543 -24.54 2.28 -8.82
C ALA A 543 -24.60 2.84 -10.26
N ILE A 544 -23.49 2.76 -11.01
CA ILE A 544 -23.42 3.15 -12.43
C ILE A 544 -24.37 2.27 -13.28
N ALA A 545 -24.35 0.95 -13.09
CA ALA A 545 -25.23 0.04 -13.81
C ALA A 545 -26.72 0.32 -13.52
N SER A 546 -27.07 0.55 -12.24
CA SER A 546 -28.44 0.91 -11.83
C SER A 546 -28.87 2.28 -12.37
N SER A 547 -27.96 3.25 -12.48
CA SER A 547 -28.23 4.54 -13.12
C SER A 547 -28.58 4.36 -14.60
N HIS A 548 -27.81 3.58 -15.35
CA HIS A 548 -28.10 3.31 -16.76
C HIS A 548 -29.39 2.50 -16.97
N GLU A 549 -29.71 1.55 -16.07
CA GLU A 549 -30.99 0.84 -16.12
C GLU A 549 -32.17 1.79 -15.85
N SER A 550 -32.03 2.71 -14.89
CA SER A 550 -33.01 3.76 -14.61
C SER A 550 -33.20 4.72 -15.80
N GLU A 551 -32.12 5.15 -16.45
CA GLU A 551 -32.15 5.96 -17.67
C GLU A 551 -32.88 5.25 -18.82
N ALA A 552 -32.60 3.96 -19.03
CA ALA A 552 -33.26 3.15 -20.06
C ALA A 552 -34.76 2.96 -19.78
N LEU A 553 -35.14 2.71 -18.52
CA LEU A 553 -36.54 2.61 -18.10
C LEU A 553 -37.27 3.95 -18.23
N ALA A 554 -36.63 5.08 -17.90
CA ALA A 554 -37.20 6.41 -18.08
C ALA A 554 -37.41 6.75 -19.57
N ALA A 555 -36.45 6.43 -20.43
CA ALA A 555 -36.60 6.57 -21.89
C ALA A 555 -37.77 5.74 -22.43
N ARG A 556 -37.90 4.47 -22.00
CA ARG A 556 -39.00 3.60 -22.41
C ARG A 556 -40.36 4.06 -21.87
N ALA A 557 -40.41 4.66 -20.68
CA ALA A 557 -41.63 5.25 -20.13
C ALA A 557 -42.09 6.48 -20.94
N ALA A 558 -41.15 7.33 -21.38
CA ALA A 558 -41.46 8.48 -22.23
C ALA A 558 -41.98 8.06 -23.62
N GLU A 559 -41.41 7.00 -24.20
CA GLU A 559 -41.89 6.38 -25.45
C GLU A 559 -43.34 5.86 -25.30
N LEU A 560 -43.61 5.11 -24.23
CA LEU A 560 -44.95 4.56 -23.94
C LEU A 560 -46.01 5.63 -23.65
N GLU A 561 -45.66 6.75 -23.02
CA GLU A 561 -46.58 7.89 -22.88
C GLU A 561 -46.84 8.60 -24.22
N SER A 562 -45.87 8.61 -25.15
CA SER A 562 -46.07 9.11 -26.51
C SER A 562 -47.04 8.22 -27.30
N ASP A 563 -46.83 6.89 -27.28
CA ASP A 563 -47.76 5.91 -27.88
C ASP A 563 -49.16 6.03 -27.27
N LYS A 564 -49.26 6.16 -25.95
CA LYS A 564 -50.53 6.37 -25.23
C LYS A 564 -51.23 7.65 -25.67
N ALA A 565 -50.52 8.76 -25.86
CA ALA A 565 -51.10 10.00 -26.38
C ALA A 565 -51.64 9.84 -27.81
N VAL A 566 -50.91 9.16 -28.70
CA VAL A 566 -51.34 8.85 -30.07
C VAL A 566 -52.59 7.96 -30.07
N LEU A 567 -52.62 6.92 -29.23
CA LEU A 567 -53.77 6.03 -29.09
C LEU A 567 -54.99 6.75 -28.50
N SER A 568 -54.82 7.60 -27.48
CA SER A 568 -55.91 8.44 -26.93
C SER A 568 -56.50 9.38 -27.97
N ALA A 569 -55.67 10.02 -28.80
CA ALA A 569 -56.14 10.85 -29.90
C ALA A 569 -56.91 10.03 -30.95
N ARG A 570 -56.49 8.79 -31.23
CA ARG A 570 -57.21 7.90 -32.16
C ARG A 570 -58.54 7.40 -31.60
N ILE A 571 -58.63 7.17 -30.29
CA ILE A 571 -59.89 6.81 -29.61
C ILE A 571 -60.90 7.95 -29.73
N ALA A 572 -60.51 9.19 -29.42
CA ALA A 572 -61.42 10.34 -29.51
C ALA A 572 -62.01 10.56 -30.92
N VAL A 573 -61.22 10.30 -31.97
CA VAL A 573 -61.72 10.33 -33.37
C VAL A 573 -62.74 9.22 -33.63
N LEU A 574 -62.50 8.01 -33.12
CA LEU A 574 -63.42 6.87 -33.29
C LEU A 574 -64.71 7.04 -32.46
N GLU A 575 -64.66 7.72 -31.32
CA GLU A 575 -65.82 8.10 -30.52
C GLU A 575 -66.68 9.13 -31.27
N GLN A 576 -66.08 10.12 -31.93
CA GLN A 576 -66.80 11.05 -32.80
C GLN A 576 -67.44 10.34 -34.01
N GLU A 577 -66.70 9.45 -34.70
CA GLU A 577 -67.25 8.62 -35.79
C GLU A 577 -68.42 7.74 -35.32
N LEU A 578 -68.45 7.32 -34.05
CA LEU A 578 -69.52 6.54 -33.46
C LEU A 578 -70.76 7.40 -33.14
N GLU A 579 -70.59 8.57 -32.54
CA GLU A 579 -71.70 9.50 -32.28
C GLU A 579 -72.39 9.94 -33.59
N GLU A 580 -71.62 10.25 -34.63
CA GLU A 580 -72.18 10.63 -35.94
C GLU A 580 -73.01 9.48 -36.55
N ARG A 581 -72.57 8.22 -36.38
CA ARG A 581 -73.34 7.03 -36.80
C ARG A 581 -74.58 6.78 -35.93
N GLN A 582 -74.55 7.08 -34.63
CA GLN A 582 -75.72 6.96 -33.76
C GLN A 582 -76.78 8.00 -34.12
N ARG A 583 -76.39 9.28 -34.28
CA ARG A 583 -77.31 10.35 -34.72
C ARG A 583 -77.94 10.06 -36.09
N ALA A 584 -77.17 9.50 -37.03
CA ALA A 584 -77.69 9.06 -38.33
C ALA A 584 -78.71 7.92 -38.22
N ARG A 585 -78.57 7.04 -37.21
CA ARG A 585 -79.50 5.94 -36.93
C ARG A 585 -80.78 6.42 -36.26
N GLU A 586 -80.68 7.31 -35.28
CA GLU A 586 -81.84 7.95 -34.63
C GLU A 586 -82.70 8.72 -35.64
N LEU A 587 -82.07 9.43 -36.57
CA LEU A 587 -82.77 10.11 -37.68
C LEU A 587 -83.51 9.11 -38.60
N ALA A 588 -82.92 7.95 -38.86
CA ALA A 588 -83.54 6.90 -39.67
C ALA A 588 -84.72 6.22 -38.95
N GLU A 589 -84.66 6.05 -37.63
CA GLU A 589 -85.76 5.51 -36.83
C GLU A 589 -86.92 6.50 -36.73
N LEU A 590 -86.66 7.82 -36.60
CA LEU A 590 -87.68 8.86 -36.71
C LEU A 590 -88.36 8.87 -38.09
N LEU A 591 -87.59 8.79 -39.17
CA LEU A 591 -88.13 8.69 -40.53
C LEU A 591 -88.98 7.42 -40.74
N ALA A 592 -88.61 6.30 -40.11
CA ALA A 592 -89.40 5.08 -40.17
C ALA A 592 -90.77 5.23 -39.46
N VAL A 593 -90.85 6.00 -38.37
CA VAL A 593 -92.11 6.30 -37.68
C VAL A 593 -93.03 7.21 -38.51
N ASP A 594 -92.49 8.25 -39.16
CA ASP A 594 -93.28 9.09 -40.07
C ASP A 594 -93.77 8.31 -41.31
N VAL A 595 -92.95 7.44 -41.89
CA VAL A 595 -93.35 6.53 -42.97
C VAL A 595 -94.45 5.57 -42.52
N ALA A 596 -94.36 5.00 -41.32
CA ALA A 596 -95.37 4.12 -40.76
C ALA A 596 -96.74 4.83 -40.62
N ARG A 597 -96.75 6.05 -40.05
CA ARG A 597 -97.98 6.86 -39.93
C ARG A 597 -98.60 7.17 -41.29
N LEU A 598 -97.79 7.53 -42.29
CA LEU A 598 -98.25 7.80 -43.65
C LEU A 598 -98.81 6.54 -44.36
N THR A 599 -98.32 5.34 -44.04
CA THR A 599 -98.94 4.09 -44.52
C THR A 599 -100.27 3.78 -43.84
N GLU A 600 -100.42 4.12 -42.55
CA GLU A 600 -101.68 3.94 -41.81
C GLU A 600 -102.76 4.91 -42.29
N GLU A 601 -102.42 6.20 -42.46
CA GLU A 601 -103.27 7.23 -43.08
C GLU A 601 -103.75 6.82 -44.49
N ARG A 602 -102.85 6.26 -45.31
CA ARG A 602 -103.17 5.71 -46.64
C ARG A 602 -104.17 4.56 -46.58
N ASP A 603 -103.97 3.60 -45.68
CA ASP A 603 -104.78 2.38 -45.68
C ASP A 603 -106.17 2.61 -45.06
N VAL A 604 -106.31 3.54 -44.10
CA VAL A 604 -107.61 4.05 -43.65
C VAL A 604 -108.39 4.71 -44.80
N ALA A 605 -107.74 5.57 -45.59
CA ALA A 605 -108.36 6.19 -46.76
C ALA A 605 -108.74 5.14 -47.83
N ARG A 606 -108.00 4.03 -47.93
CA ARG A 606 -108.29 2.94 -48.86
C ARG A 606 -109.52 2.11 -48.45
N THR A 607 -109.74 1.88 -47.15
CA THR A 607 -110.99 1.26 -46.67
C THR A 607 -112.22 2.14 -46.92
N ASP A 608 -112.11 3.45 -46.71
CA ASP A 608 -113.24 4.38 -46.89
C ASP A 608 -113.70 4.49 -48.36
N VAL A 609 -112.81 4.24 -49.33
CA VAL A 609 -113.16 4.10 -50.75
C VAL A 609 -113.89 2.78 -51.04
N LEU A 610 -113.46 1.67 -50.44
CA LEU A 610 -114.04 0.34 -50.69
C LEU A 610 -115.48 0.21 -50.16
N ASP A 611 -115.77 0.73 -48.98
CA ASP A 611 -117.15 0.69 -48.45
C ASP A 611 -118.09 1.65 -49.21
N ARG A 612 -117.59 2.76 -49.76
CA ARG A 612 -118.37 3.60 -50.70
C ARG A 612 -118.68 2.85 -52.00
N GLN A 613 -117.78 2.00 -52.52
CA GLN A 613 -118.04 1.18 -53.71
C GLN A 613 -119.15 0.13 -53.44
N ARG A 614 -119.11 -0.55 -52.29
CA ARG A 614 -120.16 -1.50 -51.87
C ARG A 614 -121.56 -0.87 -51.84
N ILE A 615 -121.67 0.36 -51.34
CA ILE A 615 -122.95 1.08 -51.29
C ILE A 615 -123.49 1.35 -52.71
N VAL A 616 -122.62 1.65 -53.68
CA VAL A 616 -123.03 1.84 -55.09
C VAL A 616 -123.54 0.52 -55.70
N GLU A 617 -122.79 -0.58 -55.56
CA GLU A 617 -123.20 -1.90 -56.07
C GLU A 617 -124.56 -2.35 -55.47
N GLN A 618 -124.79 -2.06 -54.19
CA GLN A 618 -126.05 -2.38 -53.51
C GLN A 618 -127.24 -1.55 -54.03
N HIS A 619 -127.00 -0.29 -54.44
CA HIS A 619 -128.02 0.53 -55.09
C HIS A 619 -128.30 0.11 -56.54
N GLU A 620 -127.29 -0.31 -57.31
CA GLU A 620 -127.48 -0.82 -58.68
C GLU A 620 -128.30 -2.12 -58.69
N ALA A 621 -127.99 -3.07 -57.80
CA ALA A 621 -128.79 -4.29 -57.61
C ALA A 621 -130.26 -3.98 -57.26
N THR A 622 -130.50 -2.95 -56.44
CA THR A 622 -131.85 -2.52 -56.06
C THR A 622 -132.61 -1.91 -57.24
N ASN A 623 -131.95 -1.13 -58.10
CA ASN A 623 -132.54 -0.55 -59.30
C ASN A 623 -132.92 -1.61 -60.36
N ALA A 624 -132.07 -2.61 -60.57
CA ALA A 624 -132.40 -3.74 -61.46
C ALA A 624 -133.69 -4.47 -61.00
N GLY A 625 -133.84 -4.68 -59.69
CA GLY A 625 -135.04 -5.25 -59.07
C GLY A 625 -136.28 -4.33 -59.08
N LEU A 626 -136.13 -3.04 -59.39
CA LEU A 626 -137.25 -2.13 -59.65
C LEU A 626 -137.64 -2.15 -61.13
N GLN A 627 -136.66 -2.07 -62.05
CA GLN A 627 -136.90 -2.09 -63.49
C GLN A 627 -137.60 -3.39 -63.94
N ALA A 628 -137.19 -4.55 -63.44
CA ALA A 628 -137.84 -5.84 -63.75
C ALA A 628 -139.34 -5.87 -63.39
N ARG A 629 -139.75 -5.20 -62.31
CA ARG A 629 -141.17 -5.09 -61.90
C ARG A 629 -141.95 -4.14 -62.81
N VAL A 630 -141.33 -3.06 -63.27
CA VAL A 630 -141.93 -2.14 -64.24
C VAL A 630 -142.18 -2.86 -65.57
N THR A 631 -141.22 -3.64 -66.08
CA THR A 631 -141.39 -4.42 -67.33
C THR A 631 -142.50 -5.47 -67.20
N ALA A 632 -142.59 -6.18 -66.08
CA ALA A 632 -143.68 -7.12 -65.81
C ALA A 632 -145.06 -6.45 -65.80
N GLN A 633 -145.19 -5.28 -65.16
CA GLN A 633 -146.46 -4.53 -65.15
C GLN A 633 -146.81 -3.96 -66.53
N GLN A 634 -145.82 -3.54 -67.32
CA GLN A 634 -146.03 -3.09 -68.71
C GLN A 634 -146.55 -4.21 -69.63
N GLN A 635 -146.04 -5.44 -69.48
CA GLN A 635 -146.58 -6.60 -70.21
C GLN A 635 -148.03 -6.92 -69.79
N GLN A 636 -148.36 -6.75 -68.51
CA GLN A 636 -149.71 -6.96 -68.00
C GLN A 636 -150.71 -5.90 -68.52
N ILE A 637 -150.26 -4.66 -68.73
CA ILE A 637 -151.04 -3.58 -69.36
C ILE A 637 -151.27 -3.85 -70.85
N GLY A 638 -150.24 -4.25 -71.60
CA GLY A 638 -150.35 -4.55 -73.03
C GLY A 638 -151.35 -5.68 -73.39
N HIS A 639 -151.56 -6.64 -72.49
CA HIS A 639 -152.61 -7.64 -72.64
C HIS A 639 -154.03 -7.08 -72.42
N LEU A 640 -154.20 -6.14 -71.48
CA LEU A 640 -155.48 -5.47 -71.24
C LEU A 640 -155.83 -4.51 -72.38
N GLU A 641 -154.85 -3.82 -72.95
CA GLU A 641 -155.06 -2.86 -74.05
C GLU A 641 -155.47 -3.54 -75.36
N ASN A 642 -154.88 -4.70 -75.71
CA ASN A 642 -155.31 -5.48 -76.88
C ASN A 642 -156.75 -5.98 -76.77
N SER A 643 -157.21 -6.37 -75.58
CA SER A 643 -158.64 -6.71 -75.35
C SER A 643 -159.54 -5.49 -75.55
N ARG A 644 -159.10 -4.33 -75.04
CA ARG A 644 -159.83 -3.07 -75.10
C ARG A 644 -159.98 -2.52 -76.52
N GLU A 645 -159.02 -2.81 -77.40
CA GLU A 645 -159.05 -2.39 -78.81
C GLU A 645 -159.98 -3.28 -79.66
N GLN A 646 -160.14 -4.56 -79.31
CA GLN A 646 -161.21 -5.42 -79.88
C GLN A 646 -162.61 -4.93 -79.49
N ASP A 647 -162.83 -4.63 -78.21
CA ASP A 647 -164.11 -4.08 -77.74
C ASP A 647 -164.43 -2.71 -78.36
N ARG A 648 -163.42 -1.87 -78.60
CA ARG A 648 -163.56 -0.57 -79.29
C ARG A 648 -164.09 -0.68 -80.71
N ASN A 649 -163.67 -1.70 -81.46
CA ASN A 649 -164.16 -1.88 -82.83
C ASN A 649 -165.59 -2.45 -82.83
N ARG A 650 -165.91 -3.34 -81.88
CA ARG A 650 -167.29 -3.84 -81.66
C ARG A 650 -168.26 -2.74 -81.22
N LEU A 651 -167.76 -1.75 -80.46
CA LEU A 651 -168.51 -0.54 -80.10
C LEU A 651 -168.81 0.38 -81.30
N LYS A 652 -167.94 0.45 -82.33
CA LYS A 652 -168.20 1.29 -83.53
C LYS A 652 -169.37 0.77 -84.37
N GLU A 653 -169.52 -0.55 -84.49
CA GLU A 653 -170.67 -1.19 -85.15
C GLU A 653 -171.96 -0.89 -84.37
N LEU A 654 -171.97 -1.12 -83.06
CA LEU A 654 -173.12 -0.82 -82.19
C LEU A 654 -173.48 0.68 -82.17
N GLN A 655 -172.49 1.57 -82.29
CA GLN A 655 -172.70 3.01 -82.36
C GLN A 655 -173.38 3.45 -83.67
N THR A 656 -173.27 2.67 -84.76
CA THR A 656 -173.99 2.95 -86.01
C THR A 656 -175.47 2.56 -85.95
N ASP A 657 -175.82 1.48 -85.24
CA ASP A 657 -177.22 1.11 -85.00
C ASP A 657 -177.89 1.99 -83.92
N LEU A 658 -177.12 2.48 -82.93
CA LEU A 658 -177.59 3.43 -81.92
C LEU A 658 -178.23 4.68 -82.55
N SER A 659 -177.61 5.25 -83.59
CA SER A 659 -178.15 6.40 -84.33
C SER A 659 -179.50 6.12 -84.99
N ARG A 660 -179.75 4.87 -85.44
CA ARG A 660 -181.01 4.49 -86.12
C ARG A 660 -182.15 4.27 -85.11
N SER A 661 -181.84 3.83 -83.89
CA SER A 661 -182.83 3.61 -82.83
C SER A 661 -183.19 4.89 -82.06
N MET A 662 -182.21 5.75 -81.75
CA MET A 662 -182.46 6.96 -80.94
C MET A 662 -183.45 7.94 -81.58
N GLN A 663 -183.52 7.99 -82.91
CA GLN A 663 -184.44 8.87 -83.65
C GLN A 663 -185.92 8.47 -83.51
N SER A 664 -186.21 7.25 -83.01
CA SER A 664 -187.58 6.78 -82.72
C SER A 664 -187.98 6.94 -81.24
N ALA A 665 -187.08 7.40 -80.37
CA ALA A 665 -187.29 7.46 -78.92
C ALA A 665 -187.36 8.90 -78.35
N SER A 666 -186.99 9.93 -79.12
CA SER A 666 -187.17 11.32 -78.71
C SER A 666 -188.65 11.70 -78.59
N THR A 667 -189.49 11.20 -79.50
CA THR A 667 -190.96 11.37 -79.52
C THR A 667 -191.68 10.77 -78.31
N ALA A 668 -191.07 9.79 -77.63
CA ALA A 668 -191.65 9.19 -76.42
C ALA A 668 -191.39 10.02 -75.14
N ARG A 669 -190.42 10.95 -75.16
CA ARG A 669 -190.04 11.75 -73.98
C ARG A 669 -190.91 12.98 -73.76
N GLU A 670 -191.69 13.41 -74.74
CA GLU A 670 -192.52 14.61 -74.63
C GLU A 670 -193.81 14.34 -73.83
N HIS A 671 -194.34 13.11 -73.87
CA HIS A 671 -195.68 12.80 -73.33
C HIS A 671 -195.69 12.50 -71.82
N MET A 672 -194.67 11.82 -71.26
CA MET A 672 -194.70 11.44 -69.83
C MET A 672 -194.43 12.62 -68.87
N ARG A 673 -193.99 13.77 -69.41
CA ARG A 673 -193.84 15.03 -68.67
C ARG A 673 -195.18 15.65 -68.24
N GLU A 674 -196.28 15.22 -68.86
CA GLU A 674 -197.64 15.64 -68.47
C GLU A 674 -198.12 14.94 -67.18
N LEU A 675 -197.50 13.81 -66.79
CA LEU A 675 -197.88 13.06 -65.58
C LEU A 675 -197.15 13.51 -64.30
N GLU A 676 -196.09 14.32 -64.41
CA GLU A 676 -195.39 14.90 -63.25
C GLU A 676 -196.31 15.85 -62.46
N LEU A 677 -197.31 16.45 -63.12
CA LEU A 677 -198.29 17.40 -62.54
C LEU A 677 -199.44 16.76 -61.74
N ALA A 678 -199.52 15.41 -61.66
CA ALA A 678 -200.67 14.73 -61.06
C ALA A 678 -200.52 14.36 -59.57
N VAL A 679 -199.29 14.33 -59.04
CA VAL A 679 -199.00 13.72 -57.72
C VAL A 679 -198.65 14.75 -56.63
N GLU A 680 -198.43 16.03 -56.99
CA GLU A 680 -198.44 17.16 -56.04
C GLU A 680 -199.74 17.18 -55.18
N GLY A 681 -200.84 16.63 -55.71
CA GLY A 681 -202.10 16.46 -54.99
C GLY A 681 -202.09 15.48 -53.80
N LEU A 682 -201.03 14.70 -53.58
CA LEU A 682 -200.93 13.75 -52.45
C LEU A 682 -200.01 14.21 -51.30
N GLU A 683 -199.29 15.32 -51.44
CA GLU A 683 -198.45 15.85 -50.35
C GLU A 683 -199.30 16.28 -49.13
N GLY A 684 -200.57 16.65 -49.34
CA GLY A 684 -201.47 17.18 -48.31
C GLY A 684 -202.01 16.20 -47.24
N GLN A 685 -201.52 14.95 -47.13
CA GLN A 685 -202.08 13.97 -46.17
C GLN A 685 -201.14 13.51 -45.04
N ILE A 686 -199.82 13.43 -45.25
CA ILE A 686 -198.89 12.82 -44.25
C ILE A 686 -198.36 13.82 -43.21
N ASP A 687 -198.47 15.13 -43.44
CA ASP A 687 -198.21 16.17 -42.42
C ASP A 687 -199.02 15.98 -41.12
N SER A 688 -200.15 15.27 -41.20
CA SER A 688 -200.99 14.89 -40.05
C SER A 688 -200.25 14.07 -38.97
N LEU A 689 -199.20 13.31 -39.32
CA LEU A 689 -198.47 12.44 -38.38
C LEU A 689 -197.36 13.17 -37.61
N HIS A 690 -196.88 14.32 -38.09
CA HIS A 690 -195.84 15.13 -37.43
C HIS A 690 -196.35 15.93 -36.21
N ALA A 691 -197.66 15.92 -35.92
CA ALA A 691 -198.26 16.68 -34.82
C ALA A 691 -198.29 15.96 -33.44
N SER A 692 -197.80 14.72 -33.34
CA SER A 692 -198.00 13.89 -32.14
C SER A 692 -197.08 14.22 -30.95
N ARG A 693 -197.67 14.29 -29.74
CA ARG A 693 -196.98 14.66 -28.48
C ARG A 693 -195.82 13.73 -28.09
N SER A 694 -195.77 12.49 -28.58
CA SER A 694 -194.70 11.52 -28.28
C SER A 694 -193.56 11.47 -29.31
N TRP A 695 -193.57 12.27 -30.39
CA TRP A 695 -192.31 12.59 -31.12
C TRP A 695 -191.37 13.46 -30.26
N ARG A 696 -191.86 13.99 -29.13
CA ARG A 696 -191.07 14.79 -28.16
C ARG A 696 -190.81 14.08 -26.81
N ILE A 697 -191.46 12.93 -26.56
CA ILE A 697 -191.36 12.15 -25.31
C ILE A 697 -191.50 10.66 -25.68
N THR A 698 -190.42 9.96 -26.04
CA THR A 698 -189.46 9.38 -25.09
C THR A 698 -187.98 9.56 -25.50
N ALA A 699 -187.62 10.69 -26.11
CA ALA A 699 -186.24 10.98 -26.56
C ALA A 699 -185.11 10.68 -25.53
N PRO A 700 -185.28 10.90 -24.20
CA PRO A 700 -184.24 10.56 -23.21
C PRO A 700 -184.21 9.07 -22.82
N LEU A 701 -185.33 8.34 -22.95
CA LEU A 701 -185.44 6.92 -22.60
C LEU A 701 -185.11 6.01 -23.79
N ARG A 702 -184.09 6.42 -24.56
CA ARG A 702 -183.28 5.53 -25.41
C ARG A 702 -181.93 5.24 -24.74
N LEU A 703 -182.01 5.00 -23.43
CA LEU A 703 -181.01 4.44 -22.54
C LEU A 703 -181.75 3.50 -21.57
N PHE A 704 -181.15 2.35 -21.27
CA PHE A 704 -181.73 1.17 -20.61
C PHE A 704 -182.73 0.34 -21.44
N THR A 705 -182.42 -0.97 -21.52
CA THR A 705 -183.10 -2.01 -22.33
C THR A 705 -182.99 -1.78 -23.86
N THR A 706 -182.88 -2.79 -24.72
CA THR A 706 -183.30 -4.21 -24.61
C THR A 706 -182.22 -5.20 -25.03
N ARG A 707 -182.19 -6.37 -24.37
CA ARG A 707 -181.63 -7.60 -24.96
C ARG A 707 -182.63 -8.20 -25.94
N VAL A 708 -182.15 -9.13 -26.77
CA VAL A 708 -182.91 -9.97 -27.71
C VAL A 708 -183.40 -9.21 -28.95
N LEU A 709 -182.95 -9.66 -30.14
CA LEU A 709 -183.79 -10.19 -31.22
C LEU A 709 -182.94 -10.36 -32.50
N LYS A 710 -182.76 -11.64 -32.90
CA LYS A 710 -183.01 -12.19 -34.26
C LYS A 710 -182.17 -11.70 -35.45
N ARG A 711 -182.03 -12.44 -36.55
CA ARG A 711 -182.02 -13.90 -36.91
C ARG A 711 -181.85 -13.91 -38.45
N GLY A 712 -181.46 -15.05 -39.04
CA GLY A 712 -181.30 -15.22 -40.49
C GLY A 712 -179.83 -15.32 -40.89
N SER A 713 -179.19 -16.49 -41.01
CA SER A 713 -179.60 -17.90 -40.94
C SER A 713 -180.55 -18.43 -42.03
N GLY A 714 -180.00 -19.26 -42.93
CA GLY A 714 -180.67 -19.96 -44.04
C GLY A 714 -180.33 -19.34 -45.40
N ASP A 715 -179.85 -20.05 -46.42
CA ASP A 715 -179.37 -21.47 -46.51
C ASP A 715 -178.32 -21.54 -47.67
N VAL A 716 -177.75 -22.64 -48.21
CA VAL A 716 -178.10 -24.07 -48.27
C VAL A 716 -176.84 -24.97 -48.40
N ALA A 717 -177.01 -26.29 -48.27
CA ALA A 717 -175.97 -27.34 -48.37
C ALA A 717 -175.37 -27.52 -49.80
N ARG A 718 -174.22 -28.21 -50.03
CA ARG A 718 -173.63 -29.45 -49.43
C ARG A 718 -172.11 -29.57 -49.84
N ILE A 719 -171.17 -30.41 -49.34
CA ILE A 719 -171.02 -31.41 -48.23
C ILE A 719 -169.51 -31.86 -48.10
N ARG A 720 -169.08 -32.52 -46.99
CA ARG A 720 -167.83 -33.37 -46.81
C ARG A 720 -166.45 -32.65 -46.87
N HIS A 721 -165.26 -33.20 -46.46
CA HIS A 721 -164.77 -34.24 -45.49
C HIS A 721 -163.20 -34.12 -45.31
N VAL A 722 -162.54 -35.12 -44.66
CA VAL A 722 -161.08 -35.49 -44.68
C VAL A 722 -160.09 -34.70 -43.72
N PRO A 723 -158.79 -35.07 -43.47
CA PRO A 723 -158.33 -35.49 -42.13
C PRO A 723 -157.06 -34.76 -41.55
N GLU A 724 -156.33 -35.39 -40.61
CA GLU A 724 -155.46 -34.76 -39.58
C GLU A 724 -153.94 -35.15 -39.56
N ALA A 725 -153.10 -34.47 -38.75
CA ALA A 725 -151.66 -34.75 -38.46
C ALA A 725 -151.15 -34.12 -37.12
N HIS A 726 -149.96 -34.47 -36.59
CA HIS A 726 -149.45 -34.02 -35.26
C HIS A 726 -147.90 -34.18 -35.00
N LEU A 727 -147.41 -33.82 -33.79
CA LEU A 727 -146.05 -34.02 -33.16
C LEU A 727 -144.93 -33.00 -33.56
N GLU A 728 -143.88 -32.62 -32.77
CA GLU A 728 -143.47 -32.79 -31.33
C GLU A 728 -142.43 -31.70 -30.86
N ASP A 729 -141.74 -31.85 -29.69
CA ASP A 729 -140.89 -30.85 -28.95
C ASP A 729 -139.35 -31.24 -28.91
N VAL A 730 -138.31 -30.75 -28.18
CA VAL A 730 -137.98 -29.92 -26.95
C VAL A 730 -136.45 -29.50 -27.04
N ALA A 731 -135.66 -28.71 -26.27
CA ALA A 731 -135.52 -28.01 -24.95
C ALA A 731 -134.46 -26.84 -25.11
N SER A 732 -133.70 -26.14 -24.20
CA SER A 732 -133.55 -25.69 -22.76
C SER A 732 -132.27 -24.74 -22.72
N THR A 733 -131.54 -24.19 -21.72
CA THR A 733 -131.54 -23.64 -20.30
C THR A 733 -130.06 -23.28 -19.94
N ASP A 734 -129.55 -22.30 -19.15
CA ASP A 734 -129.98 -21.12 -18.33
C ASP A 734 -128.85 -20.00 -18.46
N GLY A 735 -128.34 -19.11 -17.57
CA GLY A 735 -128.39 -18.71 -16.13
C GLY A 735 -126.96 -18.36 -15.60
N SER A 736 -126.58 -17.46 -14.64
CA SER A 736 -127.08 -16.28 -13.86
C SER A 736 -125.83 -15.63 -13.11
N ALA A 737 -125.73 -14.56 -12.28
CA ALA A 737 -126.55 -13.46 -11.71
C ALA A 737 -125.66 -12.25 -11.17
N PRO A 738 -126.16 -10.98 -10.97
CA PRO A 738 -125.33 -9.74 -11.20
C PRO A 738 -125.69 -8.32 -10.55
N THR A 739 -124.84 -7.28 -10.73
CA THR A 739 -125.17 -5.83 -11.10
C THR A 739 -125.99 -4.85 -10.17
N PRO A 740 -126.43 -3.60 -10.57
CA PRO A 740 -125.69 -2.39 -11.04
C PRO A 740 -126.21 -0.97 -10.57
N ALA A 741 -125.53 0.09 -11.09
CA ALA A 741 -126.07 1.37 -11.64
C ALA A 741 -126.42 2.61 -10.77
N GLU A 742 -125.82 3.77 -11.11
CA GLU A 742 -126.52 5.08 -11.31
C GLU A 742 -125.62 6.12 -12.05
N ALA A 743 -126.21 6.93 -12.96
CA ALA A 743 -125.55 7.97 -13.77
C ALA A 743 -126.57 8.75 -14.64
N ALA A 744 -126.33 9.97 -15.19
CA ALA A 744 -125.46 11.11 -14.84
C ALA A 744 -125.84 12.33 -15.71
N MET A 745 -125.64 13.57 -15.24
CA MET A 745 -126.05 14.84 -15.89
C MET A 745 -125.20 16.04 -15.40
N ASP A 746 -125.01 17.16 -16.11
CA ASP A 746 -125.22 17.46 -17.55
C ASP A 746 -124.27 18.62 -18.02
N LYS A 747 -124.32 19.00 -19.31
CA LYS A 747 -123.40 19.95 -19.96
C LYS A 747 -124.03 21.28 -20.42
N ARG A 748 -123.25 22.35 -20.24
CA ARG A 748 -123.18 23.61 -21.03
C ARG A 748 -124.39 24.56 -21.00
N VAL A 749 -124.09 25.82 -20.66
CA VAL A 749 -124.81 27.01 -21.11
C VAL A 749 -123.88 27.82 -22.05
N ALA A 750 -124.48 28.66 -22.90
CA ALA A 750 -123.85 29.53 -23.91
C ALA A 750 -122.53 30.21 -23.46
N ALA A 751 -121.46 30.35 -24.25
CA ALA A 751 -121.29 30.51 -25.71
C ALA A 751 -121.77 31.87 -26.28
N VAL A 752 -120.81 32.80 -26.49
CA VAL A 752 -120.95 34.08 -27.22
C VAL A 752 -121.86 35.11 -26.51
N ASP A 753 -121.33 36.24 -26.02
CA ASP A 753 -121.02 37.38 -26.89
C ASP A 753 -119.97 38.37 -26.31
N GLN A 754 -119.60 39.37 -27.11
CA GLN A 754 -118.89 40.63 -26.80
C GLN A 754 -117.41 40.54 -26.40
N LEU A 755 -116.48 41.06 -27.20
CA LEU A 755 -116.16 42.49 -27.40
C LEU A 755 -115.66 43.16 -26.11
N GLY A 756 -114.38 43.54 -26.08
CA GLY A 756 -113.88 44.47 -25.04
C GLY A 756 -112.36 44.54 -24.81
N ARG A 757 -111.57 43.51 -25.13
CA ARG A 757 -110.14 43.44 -24.73
C ARG A 757 -109.15 43.09 -25.85
N ARG A 758 -109.27 43.77 -26.99
CA ARG A 758 -108.12 44.09 -27.86
C ARG A 758 -107.72 45.56 -27.60
N ILE A 759 -106.42 45.80 -27.41
CA ILE A 759 -105.74 47.11 -27.53
C ILE A 759 -106.18 48.21 -26.54
N ARG A 760 -105.60 48.14 -25.33
CA ARG A 760 -105.14 49.23 -24.42
C ARG A 760 -104.53 48.50 -23.19
N LYS A 761 -103.27 48.66 -22.77
CA LYS A 761 -102.11 49.49 -23.19
C LYS A 761 -100.93 48.57 -23.56
N SER A 762 -99.88 48.95 -24.31
CA SER A 762 -99.50 50.18 -25.02
C SER A 762 -99.23 51.44 -24.16
N ASN A 763 -97.95 51.69 -23.84
CA ASN A 763 -97.40 52.83 -23.08
C ASN A 763 -97.98 52.97 -21.64
N LYS A 764 -97.28 52.59 -20.58
CA LYS A 764 -95.85 52.30 -20.39
C LYS A 764 -95.72 51.00 -19.59
#